data_AF-A0A3L8C2K0-F1
#
_entry.id   AF-A0A3L8C2K0-F1
#
_cell.length_a   1.000
_cell.length_b   1.000
_cell.length_c   1.000
_cell.angle_alpha   90.00
_cell.angle_beta   90.00
_cell.angle_gamma   90.00
#
_symmetry.space_group_name_H-M   'P 1'
#
loop_
_entity.id
_entity.type
_entity.pdbx_description
1 polymer ?
#
loop_
_entity_poly.entity_id
_entity_poly.type
_entity_poly.pdbx_seq_one_letter_code
_entity_poly.pdbx_strand_id
1 'polypeptide(L)'
;MQEQISSLTDAGFLNYGREQFGRWGEELSDFEFAAALLLLGLIPLATRKQPARHQITGLRTILSAETPTPLTWYLDALPTEQSSWAAAHSAKSLYALITNEQIFYQPIAIRHDSVVSPLWFWGFFIKHAQDLPLFTSNLNLYVSFSGFSERTQFRWPVRVGWVEEAASILIGQELQGLDYWNGNVFSPMYLDRRHCECDILVGRFANLGTAIEEVSRFSAQNGGLITDLLFLSLEEINFTRCEDLLPLQRSVQASGILLLPAGLLDEALTLQSALVEMSHNAPLSKAFSRASDGRALLITNDTLLTESQLSDRLSNIALEMQTPGQSNRILQLDGNTSYSFFLPTDESLSRLEAGNIIADRLSDFEFLAESSEASAIGELVLNLEEQDRDEAIARYLQAGIFLTEEQKAIVEGPLKQDTDYEVRVFVGESNPLFHSTGTEFPQLEPLNCGQSHQLTVVFWEPSVSPDPQRATIELPPTGDSSVCSFRFLTTTSMKQLAARITIIHRGRVLQTATLRAPVGTRKRKHTFTLDATPRRILNGLEERLNFDASFILNDMAGASQIHVNDRTRSTVLDWDHADIKELLAILGDSIGDITSDPTGYNDLYSPASETLLRRLAQKGASLREYLLGNVPSPSHVQLVMAKPDKVLPIEFVYEFEAPEPEATLCPNAAVCLNSLIMGMSVKAACEGVCPPLDTTGQPMAQDMLICPLAFWGIRCTIERRVHDPNAEPIKGDALLLSEPVRAKDRELKPTQRILIAATDRANPPSEPNATALMLERIHQVAGELHEVKTWKAWVDEIQSFAPNLLAILAHQTQDEFQTPALEIGSPPNLLSDLVKSKHVPQNTQSIALIIGCETSVANISYENFASRFHRRGAKIVVSTIAKILGRQAAPLTAEIIEEISRSHTARPFADIIRIVKCRLLLQGTPMVLALTAIGDADWDVINPIIEVP
;
A
#
# COMPACT_ATOMS: atom_id res chain seq x y z
N MET A 1 -7.25 43.83 -32.49
CA MET A 1 -8.35 43.84 -31.50
C MET A 1 -9.72 43.83 -32.16
N GLN A 2 -10.16 44.87 -32.88
CA GLN A 2 -11.53 44.92 -33.42
C GLN A 2 -11.86 43.81 -34.45
N GLU A 3 -10.97 43.55 -35.43
CA GLU A 3 -11.10 42.41 -36.36
C GLU A 3 -11.04 41.03 -35.67
N GLN A 4 -10.26 40.92 -34.59
CA GLN A 4 -10.09 39.68 -33.84
C GLN A 4 -11.30 39.38 -32.93
N ILE A 5 -11.84 40.42 -32.28
CA ILE A 5 -13.08 40.32 -31.53
C ILE A 5 -14.19 39.90 -32.48
N SER A 6 -14.32 40.53 -33.66
CA SER A 6 -15.28 40.10 -34.69
C SER A 6 -15.11 38.63 -35.09
N SER A 7 -13.88 38.14 -35.30
CA SER A 7 -13.66 36.72 -35.62
C SER A 7 -14.10 35.75 -34.51
N LEU A 8 -14.00 36.16 -33.24
CA LEU A 8 -14.43 35.36 -32.09
C LEU A 8 -15.95 35.37 -31.94
N THR A 9 -16.58 36.53 -32.19
CA THR A 9 -18.03 36.65 -32.27
C THR A 9 -18.58 35.76 -33.39
N ASP A 10 -17.94 35.79 -34.57
CA ASP A 10 -18.35 35.03 -35.75
C ASP A 10 -18.11 33.51 -35.58
N ALA A 11 -17.09 33.11 -34.79
CA ALA A 11 -16.85 31.72 -34.41
C ALA A 11 -17.85 31.18 -33.36
N GLY A 12 -18.79 31.99 -32.90
CA GLY A 12 -19.82 31.58 -31.94
C GLY A 12 -19.33 31.45 -30.49
N PHE A 13 -18.11 31.88 -30.19
CA PHE A 13 -17.53 31.84 -28.83
C PHE A 13 -18.40 32.55 -27.79
N LEU A 14 -19.01 33.67 -28.20
CA LEU A 14 -19.83 34.53 -27.35
C LEU A 14 -21.29 34.06 -27.27
N ASN A 15 -21.68 32.98 -27.95
CA ASN A 15 -23.04 32.45 -27.89
C ASN A 15 -23.20 31.30 -26.88
N TYR A 16 -22.10 30.79 -26.32
CA TYR A 16 -22.11 29.72 -25.31
C TYR A 16 -21.84 30.31 -23.93
N GLY A 17 -22.72 30.04 -22.96
CA GLY A 17 -22.40 30.15 -21.52
C GLY A 17 -22.28 31.57 -20.95
N ARG A 18 -22.69 32.63 -21.65
CA ARG A 18 -22.57 34.01 -21.16
C ARG A 18 -23.33 34.25 -19.87
N GLU A 19 -24.52 33.70 -19.76
CA GLU A 19 -25.33 33.68 -18.53
C GLU A 19 -24.56 33.12 -17.32
N GLN A 20 -23.53 32.29 -17.55
CA GLN A 20 -22.68 31.70 -16.52
C GLN A 20 -21.58 32.64 -16.03
N PHE A 21 -21.32 33.76 -16.71
CA PHE A 21 -20.53 34.88 -16.17
C PHE A 21 -21.41 35.84 -15.34
N GLY A 22 -22.64 35.44 -15.03
CA GLY A 22 -23.63 36.29 -14.39
C GLY A 22 -23.96 37.51 -15.25
N ARG A 23 -24.22 38.65 -14.61
CA ARG A 23 -24.58 39.88 -15.32
C ARG A 23 -23.51 40.40 -16.29
N TRP A 24 -22.25 39.96 -16.20
CA TRP A 24 -21.25 40.29 -17.22
C TRP A 24 -21.62 39.75 -18.60
N GLY A 25 -22.13 38.52 -18.66
CA GLY A 25 -22.57 37.96 -19.93
C GLY A 25 -23.91 38.51 -20.40
N GLU A 26 -24.79 38.93 -19.47
CA GLU A 26 -26.11 39.48 -19.78
C GLU A 26 -26.11 40.98 -20.16
N GLU A 27 -25.26 41.80 -19.52
CA GLU A 27 -25.29 43.27 -19.64
C GLU A 27 -24.23 43.84 -20.60
N LEU A 28 -23.11 43.13 -20.84
CA LEU A 28 -22.11 43.56 -21.81
C LEU A 28 -22.60 43.22 -23.22
N SER A 29 -22.33 44.08 -24.22
CA SER A 29 -22.46 43.65 -25.62
C SER A 29 -21.45 42.55 -25.94
N ASP A 30 -21.68 41.76 -26.99
CA ASP A 30 -20.75 40.71 -27.44
C ASP A 30 -19.31 41.25 -27.56
N PHE A 31 -19.18 42.44 -28.14
CA PHE A 31 -17.89 43.11 -28.28
C PHE A 31 -17.24 43.46 -26.93
N GLU A 32 -18.01 43.97 -25.98
CA GLU A 32 -17.51 44.39 -24.67
C GLU A 32 -17.18 43.20 -23.78
N PHE A 33 -17.99 42.15 -23.84
CA PHE A 33 -17.75 40.89 -23.16
C PHE A 33 -16.49 40.22 -23.69
N ALA A 34 -16.34 40.14 -25.01
CA ALA A 34 -15.10 39.67 -25.64
C ALA A 34 -13.90 40.54 -25.28
N ALA A 35 -14.04 41.86 -25.29
CA ALA A 35 -12.95 42.77 -24.91
C ALA A 35 -12.55 42.60 -23.44
N ALA A 36 -13.51 42.40 -22.53
CA ALA A 36 -13.25 42.17 -21.11
C ALA A 36 -12.50 40.86 -20.89
N LEU A 37 -12.94 39.77 -21.51
CA LEU A 37 -12.24 38.48 -21.45
C LEU A 37 -10.84 38.57 -22.10
N LEU A 38 -10.70 39.26 -23.23
CA LEU A 38 -9.41 39.48 -23.91
C LEU A 38 -8.43 40.31 -23.08
N LEU A 39 -8.92 41.33 -22.37
CA LEU A 39 -8.10 42.16 -21.48
C LEU A 39 -7.68 41.44 -20.19
N LEU A 40 -8.49 40.47 -19.74
CA LEU A 40 -8.14 39.53 -18.67
C LEU A 40 -7.23 38.39 -19.14
N GLY A 41 -6.80 38.39 -20.41
CA GLY A 41 -6.00 37.31 -20.97
C GLY A 41 -6.77 35.99 -21.15
N LEU A 42 -8.08 35.99 -20.92
CA LEU A 42 -8.99 34.85 -21.08
C LEU A 42 -9.37 34.61 -22.56
N ILE A 43 -8.94 35.46 -23.49
CA ILE A 43 -9.08 35.23 -24.93
C ILE A 43 -7.72 35.43 -25.61
N PRO A 44 -7.32 34.56 -26.56
CA PRO A 44 -6.02 34.63 -27.24
C PRO A 44 -5.74 35.98 -27.90
N LEU A 45 -4.50 36.47 -27.75
CA LEU A 45 -4.00 37.66 -28.44
C LEU A 45 -2.89 37.28 -29.43
N ALA A 46 -3.16 37.37 -30.74
CA ALA A 46 -2.11 37.26 -31.75
C ALA A 46 -1.32 38.59 -31.81
N THR A 47 -0.08 38.57 -31.31
CA THR A 47 0.95 39.62 -31.36
C THR A 47 0.78 40.85 -30.47
N ARG A 48 1.81 41.13 -29.65
CA ARG A 48 1.98 42.35 -28.85
C ARG A 48 1.97 43.60 -29.73
N LYS A 49 0.85 44.30 -29.80
CA LYS A 49 0.81 45.77 -29.85
C LYS A 49 -0.23 46.24 -28.83
N GLN A 50 0.19 47.13 -27.94
CA GLN A 50 -0.62 47.68 -26.85
C GLN A 50 -2.07 47.99 -27.32
N PRO A 51 -3.11 47.63 -26.54
CA PRO A 51 -4.46 48.09 -26.84
C PRO A 51 -4.45 49.62 -26.90
N ALA A 52 -4.98 50.18 -27.98
CA ALA A 52 -4.94 51.62 -28.17
C ALA A 52 -5.85 52.29 -27.12
N ARG A 53 -5.31 53.27 -26.37
CA ARG A 53 -5.96 53.94 -25.20
C ARG A 53 -7.45 54.30 -25.38
N HIS A 54 -7.90 54.54 -26.61
CA HIS A 54 -9.29 54.90 -26.92
C HIS A 54 -10.29 53.73 -26.84
N GLN A 55 -9.84 52.48 -26.99
CA GLN A 55 -10.71 51.29 -26.89
C GLN A 55 -11.03 50.91 -25.44
N ILE A 56 -10.14 51.25 -24.50
CA ILE A 56 -10.31 51.09 -23.04
C ILE A 56 -11.35 52.07 -22.48
N THR A 57 -11.54 53.23 -23.13
CA THR A 57 -12.45 54.28 -22.68
C THR A 57 -13.93 53.89 -22.80
N GLY A 58 -14.31 52.99 -23.71
CA GLY A 58 -15.69 52.47 -23.83
C GLY A 58 -16.09 51.62 -22.64
N LEU A 59 -15.23 50.66 -22.26
CA LEU A 59 -15.37 49.79 -21.08
C LEU A 59 -15.48 50.57 -19.76
N ARG A 60 -14.85 51.75 -19.67
CA ARG A 60 -14.89 52.64 -18.49
C ARG A 60 -16.31 53.03 -18.07
N THR A 61 -17.18 53.28 -19.04
CA THR A 61 -18.53 53.80 -18.76
C THR A 61 -19.41 52.72 -18.13
N ILE A 62 -19.20 51.45 -18.52
CA ILE A 62 -20.06 50.32 -18.15
C ILE A 62 -19.55 49.63 -16.88
N LEU A 63 -18.23 49.45 -16.74
CA LEU A 63 -17.62 48.86 -15.54
C LEU A 63 -17.73 49.76 -14.29
N SER A 64 -18.12 51.03 -14.45
CA SER A 64 -18.28 51.99 -13.35
C SER A 64 -19.65 51.94 -12.64
N ALA A 65 -20.58 51.12 -13.13
CA ALA A 65 -21.90 50.94 -12.49
C ALA A 65 -21.79 49.96 -11.30
N GLU A 66 -22.01 50.45 -10.08
CA GLU A 66 -21.88 49.67 -8.84
C GLU A 66 -23.10 48.76 -8.61
N THR A 67 -22.92 47.43 -8.70
CA THR A 67 -23.81 46.42 -8.08
C THR A 67 -23.05 45.12 -7.76
N PRO A 68 -23.46 44.37 -6.72
CA PRO A 68 -22.79 43.13 -6.31
C PRO A 68 -23.13 41.94 -7.22
N THR A 69 -22.16 41.05 -7.42
CA THR A 69 -22.22 39.91 -8.33
C THR A 69 -22.55 38.59 -7.60
N PRO A 70 -23.30 37.65 -8.22
CA PRO A 70 -23.55 36.32 -7.64
C PRO A 70 -22.37 35.34 -7.78
N LEU A 71 -21.36 35.69 -8.59
CA LEU A 71 -20.07 35.00 -8.70
C LEU A 71 -18.99 35.94 -8.18
N THR A 72 -18.17 35.47 -7.24
CA THR A 72 -17.12 36.28 -6.63
C THR A 72 -15.80 35.99 -7.32
N TRP A 73 -15.34 36.94 -8.13
CA TRP A 73 -14.07 36.86 -8.84
C TRP A 73 -13.00 37.55 -7.99
N TYR A 74 -11.93 36.83 -7.74
CA TYR A 74 -10.75 37.36 -7.11
C TYR A 74 -9.61 37.25 -8.11
N LEU A 75 -9.06 38.39 -8.51
CA LEU A 75 -7.89 38.52 -9.36
C LEU A 75 -6.73 38.87 -8.46
N ASP A 76 -5.71 38.03 -8.45
CA ASP A 76 -4.50 38.28 -7.70
C ASP A 76 -3.26 38.13 -8.57
N ALA A 77 -2.40 39.13 -8.46
CA ALA A 77 -1.10 39.23 -9.10
C ALA A 77 0.01 38.52 -8.31
N LEU A 78 -0.19 38.27 -7.01
CA LEU A 78 0.73 37.60 -6.08
C LEU A 78 -0.07 36.69 -5.11
N PRO A 79 -0.57 35.53 -5.59
CA PRO A 79 -1.53 34.64 -4.93
C PRO A 79 -1.10 33.96 -3.63
N THR A 80 0.09 34.26 -3.11
CA THR A 80 0.71 33.51 -2.00
C THR A 80 0.21 33.93 -0.61
N GLU A 81 -0.54 35.03 -0.47
CA GLU A 81 -1.09 35.46 0.82
C GLU A 81 -2.63 35.40 0.86
N GLN A 82 -3.19 34.84 1.95
CA GLN A 82 -4.64 34.80 2.18
C GLN A 82 -5.27 36.20 2.22
N SER A 83 -4.48 37.23 2.59
CA SER A 83 -4.84 38.64 2.61
C SER A 83 -5.17 39.18 1.21
N SER A 84 -4.56 38.63 0.16
CA SER A 84 -4.76 39.06 -1.22
C SER A 84 -6.13 38.69 -1.78
N TRP A 85 -6.81 37.74 -1.15
CA TRP A 85 -8.18 37.31 -1.46
C TRP A 85 -9.25 38.06 -0.66
N ALA A 86 -8.89 39.06 0.14
CA ALA A 86 -9.79 39.69 1.12
C ALA A 86 -10.90 40.55 0.50
N ALA A 87 -10.85 40.88 -0.79
CA ALA A 87 -11.86 41.71 -1.45
C ALA A 87 -12.25 41.16 -2.83
N ALA A 88 -13.54 40.87 -2.99
CA ALA A 88 -14.15 40.60 -4.28
C ALA A 88 -13.93 41.79 -5.22
N HIS A 89 -13.51 41.55 -6.47
CA HIS A 89 -13.37 42.65 -7.41
C HIS A 89 -14.74 43.07 -7.97
N SER A 90 -15.16 44.29 -7.63
CA SER A 90 -16.23 44.99 -8.35
C SER A 90 -15.82 45.26 -9.80
N ALA A 91 -16.78 45.47 -10.71
CA ALA A 91 -16.50 45.90 -12.08
C ALA A 91 -15.54 47.12 -12.14
N LYS A 92 -15.66 48.03 -11.17
CA LYS A 92 -14.84 49.25 -11.02
C LYS A 92 -13.41 48.97 -10.56
N SER A 93 -13.20 48.06 -9.62
CA SER A 93 -11.85 47.67 -9.18
C SER A 93 -11.14 46.85 -10.26
N LEU A 94 -11.90 46.03 -10.97
CA LEU A 94 -11.42 45.22 -12.09
C LEU A 94 -11.05 46.10 -13.31
N TYR A 95 -11.79 47.19 -13.57
CA TYR A 95 -11.38 48.25 -14.51
C TYR A 95 -10.06 48.91 -14.09
N ALA A 96 -9.92 49.28 -12.83
CA ALA A 96 -8.67 49.87 -12.32
C ALA A 96 -7.48 48.90 -12.49
N LEU A 97 -7.72 47.60 -12.35
CA LEU A 97 -6.75 46.54 -12.58
C LEU A 97 -6.37 46.41 -14.07
N ILE A 98 -7.36 46.28 -14.96
CA ILE A 98 -7.16 46.10 -16.42
C ILE A 98 -6.48 47.31 -17.08
N THR A 99 -6.70 48.50 -16.54
CA THR A 99 -6.08 49.74 -17.04
C THR A 99 -4.65 49.96 -16.54
N ASN A 100 -4.17 49.12 -15.61
CA ASN A 100 -2.79 49.09 -15.17
C ASN A 100 -1.94 48.32 -16.19
N GLU A 101 -0.99 48.98 -16.85
CA GLU A 101 -0.10 48.34 -17.84
C GLU A 101 0.73 47.18 -17.23
N GLN A 102 0.90 47.14 -15.90
CA GLN A 102 1.60 46.05 -15.22
C GLN A 102 0.81 44.74 -15.18
N ILE A 103 -0.54 44.78 -15.26
CA ILE A 103 -1.38 43.57 -15.16
C ILE A 103 -1.12 42.59 -16.31
N PHE A 104 -0.75 43.09 -17.50
CA PHE A 104 -0.46 42.28 -18.68
C PHE A 104 0.77 41.37 -18.52
N TYR A 105 1.54 41.57 -17.45
CA TYR A 105 2.72 40.77 -17.13
C TYR A 105 2.53 39.91 -15.89
N GLN A 106 1.40 40.04 -15.18
CA GLN A 106 1.15 39.36 -13.91
C GLN A 106 0.22 38.15 -14.09
N PRO A 107 0.46 37.07 -13.31
CA PRO A 107 -0.41 35.90 -13.33
C PRO A 107 -1.82 36.26 -12.88
N ILE A 108 -2.82 35.52 -13.38
CA ILE A 108 -4.23 35.73 -13.06
C ILE A 108 -4.80 34.45 -12.45
N ALA A 109 -4.90 34.46 -11.14
CA ALA A 109 -5.54 33.41 -10.38
C ALA A 109 -7.07 33.60 -10.30
N ILE A 110 -7.85 32.52 -10.24
CA ILE A 110 -9.30 32.57 -10.01
C ILE A 110 -9.65 31.69 -8.81
N ARG A 111 -10.24 32.29 -7.77
CA ARG A 111 -10.84 31.54 -6.64
C ARG A 111 -12.35 31.44 -6.84
N HIS A 112 -12.92 30.26 -6.62
CA HIS A 112 -14.34 30.03 -6.86
C HIS A 112 -15.00 29.19 -5.76
N ASP A 113 -16.05 29.74 -5.14
CA ASP A 113 -16.75 29.11 -4.00
C ASP A 113 -18.11 28.46 -4.38
N SER A 114 -18.50 28.41 -5.68
CA SER A 114 -19.85 27.97 -6.14
C SER A 114 -19.88 26.74 -7.08
N VAL A 115 -21.09 26.18 -7.33
CA VAL A 115 -21.37 24.90 -8.03
C VAL A 115 -21.21 24.96 -9.57
N VAL A 116 -21.11 26.15 -10.18
CA VAL A 116 -21.02 26.33 -11.65
C VAL A 116 -19.66 26.94 -12.00
N SER A 117 -18.80 26.18 -12.68
CA SER A 117 -17.38 26.51 -12.85
C SER A 117 -17.06 27.06 -14.26
N PRO A 118 -16.02 27.89 -14.46
CA PRO A 118 -15.52 28.31 -15.78
C PRO A 118 -14.91 27.17 -16.62
N LEU A 119 -15.14 25.91 -16.27
CA LEU A 119 -14.63 24.74 -16.99
C LEU A 119 -15.18 24.60 -18.40
N TRP A 120 -16.39 25.10 -18.67
CA TRP A 120 -16.91 25.18 -20.04
C TRP A 120 -16.06 26.13 -20.91
N PHE A 121 -15.53 27.21 -20.31
CA PHE A 121 -14.70 28.19 -21.00
C PHE A 121 -13.34 27.57 -21.35
N TRP A 122 -12.80 26.74 -20.46
CA TRP A 122 -11.63 25.89 -20.75
C TRP A 122 -11.91 24.78 -21.75
N GLY A 123 -13.04 24.08 -21.66
CA GLY A 123 -13.46 23.06 -22.63
C GLY A 123 -13.58 23.64 -24.04
N PHE A 124 -14.09 24.88 -24.17
CA PHE A 124 -14.06 25.61 -25.44
C PHE A 124 -12.63 25.88 -25.91
N PHE A 125 -11.80 26.48 -25.04
CA PHE A 125 -10.45 26.87 -25.40
C PHE A 125 -9.63 25.67 -25.86
N ILE A 126 -9.75 24.54 -25.17
CA ILE A 126 -9.05 23.30 -25.49
C ILE A 126 -9.55 22.72 -26.81
N LYS A 127 -10.88 22.69 -27.03
CA LYS A 127 -11.49 22.23 -28.28
C LYS A 127 -11.01 23.01 -29.51
N HIS A 128 -10.65 24.28 -29.32
CA HIS A 128 -10.24 25.18 -30.40
C HIS A 128 -8.75 25.58 -30.32
N ALA A 129 -7.97 25.00 -29.41
CA ALA A 129 -6.59 25.42 -29.14
C ALA A 129 -5.64 25.22 -30.33
N GLN A 130 -5.91 24.22 -31.18
CA GLN A 130 -5.14 23.97 -32.42
C GLN A 130 -5.38 25.04 -33.49
N ASP A 131 -6.56 25.67 -33.47
CA ASP A 131 -6.97 26.69 -34.44
C ASP A 131 -6.62 28.11 -33.98
N LEU A 132 -6.12 28.25 -32.75
CA LEU A 132 -5.79 29.52 -32.12
C LEU A 132 -4.27 29.76 -32.16
N PRO A 133 -3.79 30.94 -32.60
CA PRO A 133 -2.36 31.22 -32.71
C PRO A 133 -1.63 31.11 -31.36
N LEU A 134 -0.40 30.57 -31.42
CA LEU A 134 0.48 30.25 -30.28
C LEU A 134 0.56 31.36 -29.22
N PHE A 135 0.44 30.94 -27.96
CA PHE A 135 0.53 31.76 -26.75
C PHE A 135 1.98 32.06 -26.38
N THR A 136 2.22 33.29 -25.91
CA THR A 136 3.31 33.64 -24.98
C THR A 136 2.76 34.67 -23.99
N SER A 137 1.67 34.36 -23.31
CA SER A 137 1.13 35.20 -22.22
C SER A 137 1.48 34.57 -20.88
N ASN A 138 1.88 35.39 -19.90
CA ASN A 138 2.15 35.00 -18.51
C ASN A 138 0.88 34.59 -17.73
N LEU A 139 -0.10 33.97 -18.42
CA LEU A 139 -1.41 33.65 -17.85
C LEU A 139 -1.31 32.37 -17.01
N ASN A 140 -1.07 32.50 -15.71
CA ASN A 140 -1.17 31.37 -14.78
C ASN A 140 -2.61 31.21 -14.31
N LEU A 141 -3.40 30.41 -15.02
CA LEU A 141 -4.81 30.20 -14.70
C LEU A 141 -4.99 28.96 -13.82
N TYR A 142 -5.46 29.15 -12.59
CA TYR A 142 -5.86 28.07 -11.70
C TYR A 142 -7.20 28.37 -11.03
N VAL A 143 -7.87 27.31 -10.56
CA VAL A 143 -9.13 27.36 -9.82
C VAL A 143 -8.88 26.85 -8.40
N SER A 144 -9.09 27.71 -7.39
CA SER A 144 -9.13 27.26 -5.99
C SER A 144 -10.51 26.63 -5.67
N PHE A 145 -10.52 25.40 -5.14
CA PHE A 145 -11.73 24.62 -4.85
C PHE A 145 -11.61 23.88 -3.51
N SER A 146 -12.48 24.22 -2.55
CA SER A 146 -12.47 23.68 -1.18
C SER A 146 -13.04 22.27 -1.03
N GLY A 147 -13.57 21.67 -2.10
CA GLY A 147 -14.07 20.30 -2.07
C GLY A 147 -12.98 19.22 -2.15
N PHE A 148 -11.72 19.60 -2.37
CA PHE A 148 -10.58 18.69 -2.43
C PHE A 148 -9.96 18.45 -1.05
N SER A 149 -9.17 17.38 -0.94
CA SER A 149 -8.46 17.01 0.29
C SER A 149 -7.49 18.11 0.71
N GLU A 150 -7.58 18.62 1.94
CA GLU A 150 -6.59 19.58 2.48
C GLU A 150 -5.26 18.92 2.90
N ARG A 151 -5.09 17.62 2.64
CA ARG A 151 -3.84 16.91 2.89
C ARG A 151 -2.80 17.35 1.87
N THR A 152 -1.62 17.80 2.27
CA THR A 152 -0.47 17.88 1.36
C THR A 152 0.75 17.26 2.01
N GLN A 153 1.42 16.35 1.30
CA GLN A 153 2.70 15.77 1.71
C GLN A 153 3.84 16.05 0.72
N PHE A 154 3.58 16.88 -0.29
CA PHE A 154 4.40 17.16 -1.48
C PHE A 154 5.91 17.14 -1.25
N ARG A 155 6.57 16.01 -1.51
CA ARG A 155 7.99 15.77 -1.14
C ARG A 155 9.00 16.33 -2.15
N TRP A 156 10.24 16.43 -1.71
CA TRP A 156 11.40 16.74 -2.56
C TRP A 156 12.54 15.74 -2.28
N PRO A 157 13.09 15.04 -3.29
CA PRO A 157 12.69 15.01 -4.70
C PRO A 157 11.23 14.56 -4.91
N VAL A 158 10.55 15.12 -5.92
CA VAL A 158 9.13 14.85 -6.21
C VAL A 158 8.95 13.42 -6.74
N ARG A 159 8.15 12.59 -6.08
CA ARG A 159 7.84 11.23 -6.55
C ARG A 159 6.74 11.29 -7.62
N VAL A 160 7.05 10.76 -8.80
CA VAL A 160 6.15 10.77 -9.94
C VAL A 160 5.73 9.34 -10.26
N GLY A 161 4.46 9.02 -10.04
CA GLY A 161 3.86 7.74 -10.38
C GLY A 161 2.97 7.82 -11.63
N TRP A 162 2.64 6.68 -12.21
CA TRP A 162 1.69 6.57 -13.33
C TRP A 162 0.72 5.40 -13.16
N VAL A 163 -0.41 5.47 -13.85
CA VAL A 163 -1.40 4.39 -13.89
C VAL A 163 -1.02 3.30 -14.92
N GLU A 164 -1.56 2.10 -14.75
CA GLU A 164 -1.39 0.96 -15.68
C GLU A 164 -2.28 1.08 -16.93
N GLU A 165 -2.15 2.21 -17.64
CA GLU A 165 -2.77 2.46 -18.94
C GLU A 165 -1.65 2.63 -19.98
N ALA A 166 -1.83 2.09 -21.19
CA ALA A 166 -0.74 1.95 -22.16
C ALA A 166 -0.08 3.29 -22.52
N ALA A 167 -0.86 4.35 -22.72
CA ALA A 167 -0.32 5.68 -23.01
C ALA A 167 0.37 6.31 -21.79
N SER A 168 -0.11 6.02 -20.59
CA SER A 168 0.44 6.49 -19.30
C SER A 168 1.78 5.80 -18.97
N ILE A 169 1.92 4.51 -19.30
CA ILE A 169 3.17 3.76 -19.17
C ILE A 169 4.27 4.36 -20.06
N LEU A 170 3.92 4.80 -21.27
CA LEU A 170 4.89 5.45 -22.16
C LEU A 170 5.45 6.73 -21.54
N ILE A 171 4.59 7.57 -20.93
CA ILE A 171 5.02 8.78 -20.23
C ILE A 171 5.97 8.42 -19.08
N GLY A 172 5.64 7.38 -18.30
CA GLY A 172 6.51 6.88 -17.23
C GLY A 172 7.88 6.39 -17.74
N GLN A 173 7.91 5.64 -18.83
CA GLN A 173 9.15 5.14 -19.46
C GLN A 173 10.01 6.28 -20.00
N GLU A 174 9.39 7.31 -20.59
CA GLU A 174 10.09 8.51 -21.04
C GLU A 174 10.72 9.25 -19.86
N LEU A 175 9.97 9.47 -18.77
CA LEU A 175 10.49 10.09 -17.54
C LEU A 175 11.64 9.30 -16.92
N GLN A 176 11.57 7.96 -16.93
CA GLN A 176 12.67 7.11 -16.46
C GLN A 176 13.94 7.24 -17.31
N GLY A 177 13.80 7.48 -18.62
CA GLY A 177 14.93 7.68 -19.54
C GLY A 177 15.59 9.05 -19.45
N LEU A 178 15.04 9.98 -18.66
CA LEU A 178 15.60 11.33 -18.46
C LEU A 178 16.62 11.32 -17.31
N ASP A 179 17.88 11.01 -17.61
CA ASP A 179 18.93 10.82 -16.61
C ASP A 179 19.37 12.08 -15.84
N TYR A 180 19.19 13.29 -16.40
CA TYR A 180 19.87 14.49 -15.87
C TYR A 180 19.41 14.95 -14.47
N TRP A 181 18.17 14.67 -14.07
CA TRP A 181 17.58 15.18 -12.81
C TRP A 181 16.85 14.11 -11.97
N ASN A 182 16.89 12.85 -12.44
CA ASN A 182 16.32 11.71 -11.75
C ASN A 182 17.09 11.45 -10.44
N GLY A 183 16.37 11.35 -9.33
CA GLY A 183 16.91 11.13 -7.98
C GLY A 183 17.18 12.40 -7.17
N ASN A 184 17.28 13.57 -7.80
CA ASN A 184 17.60 14.84 -7.12
C ASN A 184 16.46 15.87 -7.15
N VAL A 185 15.71 15.93 -8.25
CA VAL A 185 14.55 16.85 -8.42
C VAL A 185 13.25 16.05 -8.42
N PHE A 186 13.25 14.91 -9.10
CA PHE A 186 12.13 13.99 -9.11
C PHE A 186 12.59 12.53 -9.12
N SER A 187 11.70 11.64 -8.71
CA SER A 187 11.92 10.20 -8.69
C SER A 187 10.75 9.50 -9.39
N PRO A 188 10.91 9.02 -10.63
CA PRO A 188 9.89 8.25 -11.31
C PRO A 188 9.76 6.87 -10.64
N MET A 189 8.53 6.48 -10.31
CA MET A 189 8.26 5.22 -9.61
C MET A 189 7.08 4.47 -10.21
N TYR A 190 7.27 3.15 -10.32
CA TYR A 190 6.17 2.26 -10.63
C TYR A 190 5.30 2.10 -9.39
N LEU A 191 4.01 2.44 -9.52
CA LEU A 191 3.05 2.28 -8.44
C LEU A 191 2.52 0.85 -8.41
N ASP A 192 2.59 0.26 -7.22
CA ASP A 192 2.07 -1.07 -6.94
C ASP A 192 1.52 -1.09 -5.50
N ARG A 193 1.18 -2.27 -5.00
CA ARG A 193 0.73 -2.43 -3.60
C ARG A 193 1.80 -2.13 -2.55
N ARG A 194 3.06 -1.98 -2.95
CA ARG A 194 4.19 -1.60 -2.08
C ARG A 194 4.42 -0.09 -2.13
N HIS A 195 4.14 0.55 -3.26
CA HIS A 195 4.31 1.97 -3.51
C HIS A 195 2.95 2.55 -3.91
N CYS A 196 2.11 2.83 -2.92
CA CYS A 196 0.75 3.34 -3.14
C CYS A 196 0.63 4.86 -2.98
N GLU A 197 1.73 5.56 -2.71
CA GLU A 197 1.76 7.01 -2.52
C GLU A 197 2.79 7.66 -3.43
N CYS A 198 2.39 8.72 -4.12
CA CYS A 198 3.29 9.59 -4.89
C CYS A 198 2.89 11.06 -4.66
N ASP A 199 3.73 11.99 -5.10
CA ASP A 199 3.42 13.43 -4.98
C ASP A 199 2.64 13.90 -6.23
N ILE A 200 3.00 13.36 -7.40
CA ILE A 200 2.30 13.56 -8.67
C ILE A 200 1.95 12.22 -9.31
N LEU A 201 0.67 11.98 -9.58
CA LEU A 201 0.17 10.83 -10.34
C LEU A 201 -0.15 11.25 -11.77
N VAL A 202 0.43 10.59 -12.76
CA VAL A 202 0.25 10.90 -14.18
C VAL A 202 -0.66 9.88 -14.85
N GLY A 203 -1.60 10.37 -15.68
CA GLY A 203 -2.41 9.51 -16.54
C GLY A 203 -2.88 10.21 -17.81
N ARG A 204 -2.89 9.46 -18.92
CA ARG A 204 -3.40 9.90 -20.23
C ARG A 204 -4.62 9.06 -20.61
N PHE A 205 -5.71 9.72 -20.97
CA PHE A 205 -6.99 9.04 -21.26
C PHE A 205 -7.74 9.69 -22.42
N ALA A 206 -8.64 8.91 -23.03
CA ALA A 206 -9.51 9.42 -24.08
C ALA A 206 -10.48 10.50 -23.57
N ASN A 207 -11.08 10.32 -22.39
CA ASN A 207 -12.02 11.26 -21.79
C ASN A 207 -12.10 11.10 -20.26
N LEU A 208 -12.83 12.00 -19.59
CA LEU A 208 -12.99 11.98 -18.13
C LEU A 208 -13.64 10.68 -17.62
N GLY A 209 -14.59 10.10 -18.36
CA GLY A 209 -15.24 8.85 -17.96
C GLY A 209 -14.24 7.69 -17.89
N THR A 210 -13.42 7.54 -18.92
CA THR A 210 -12.32 6.55 -18.94
C THR A 210 -11.32 6.84 -17.82
N ALA A 211 -10.93 8.09 -17.60
CA ALA A 211 -10.04 8.44 -16.50
C ALA A 211 -10.59 8.01 -15.13
N ILE A 212 -11.87 8.32 -14.84
CA ILE A 212 -12.52 7.92 -13.59
C ILE A 212 -12.47 6.40 -13.42
N GLU A 213 -12.80 5.66 -14.47
CA GLU A 213 -12.82 4.20 -14.42
C GLU A 213 -11.41 3.62 -14.18
N GLU A 214 -10.44 4.02 -15.00
CA GLU A 214 -9.06 3.52 -14.98
C GLU A 214 -8.37 3.85 -13.66
N VAL A 215 -8.42 5.11 -13.22
CA VAL A 215 -7.77 5.56 -11.98
C VAL A 215 -8.41 4.91 -10.75
N SER A 216 -9.75 4.84 -10.70
CA SER A 216 -10.46 4.21 -9.58
C SER A 216 -10.16 2.72 -9.50
N ARG A 217 -10.08 2.04 -10.65
CA ARG A 217 -9.73 0.63 -10.72
C ARG A 217 -8.30 0.39 -10.30
N PHE A 218 -7.35 1.15 -10.84
CA PHE A 218 -5.93 1.04 -10.51
C PHE A 218 -5.70 1.33 -9.02
N SER A 219 -6.38 2.35 -8.46
CA SER A 219 -6.36 2.64 -7.03
C SER A 219 -6.89 1.47 -6.19
N ALA A 220 -8.07 0.95 -6.51
CA ALA A 220 -8.65 -0.20 -5.80
C ALA A 220 -7.75 -1.45 -5.88
N GLN A 221 -7.18 -1.72 -7.05
CA GLN A 221 -6.28 -2.86 -7.28
C GLN A 221 -4.99 -2.75 -6.48
N ASN A 222 -4.49 -1.54 -6.24
CA ASN A 222 -3.24 -1.31 -5.50
C ASN A 222 -3.42 -0.94 -4.03
N GLY A 223 -4.62 -1.20 -3.47
CA GLY A 223 -4.87 -1.00 -2.05
C GLY A 223 -5.11 0.47 -1.67
N GLY A 224 -5.63 1.27 -2.59
CA GLY A 224 -5.91 2.69 -2.37
C GLY A 224 -4.66 3.52 -2.61
N LEU A 225 -4.64 4.23 -3.74
CA LEU A 225 -3.59 5.17 -4.06
C LEU A 225 -3.84 6.51 -3.38
N ILE A 226 -2.75 7.21 -3.11
CA ILE A 226 -2.75 8.56 -2.60
C ILE A 226 -1.80 9.39 -3.47
N THR A 227 -2.26 10.57 -3.88
CA THR A 227 -1.42 11.57 -4.54
C THR A 227 -1.76 12.96 -4.03
N ASP A 228 -0.82 13.90 -4.05
CA ASP A 228 -1.11 15.31 -3.79
C ASP A 228 -1.69 15.99 -5.05
N LEU A 229 -1.10 15.71 -6.22
CA LEU A 229 -1.54 16.21 -7.52
C LEU A 229 -1.84 15.08 -8.50
N LEU A 230 -2.98 15.14 -9.20
CA LEU A 230 -3.28 14.29 -10.36
C LEU A 230 -3.01 15.06 -11.65
N PHE A 231 -1.95 14.70 -12.39
CA PHE A 231 -1.67 15.20 -13.73
C PHE A 231 -2.46 14.35 -14.75
N LEU A 232 -3.47 14.96 -15.36
CA LEU A 232 -4.42 14.30 -16.23
C LEU A 232 -4.34 14.87 -17.66
N SER A 233 -3.87 14.04 -18.60
CA SER A 233 -3.90 14.34 -20.03
C SER A 233 -5.16 13.74 -20.66
N LEU A 234 -6.00 14.56 -21.29
CA LEU A 234 -7.28 14.11 -21.90
C LEU A 234 -7.35 14.44 -23.39
N GLU A 235 -7.74 13.48 -24.22
CA GLU A 235 -8.03 13.70 -25.65
C GLU A 235 -9.32 14.51 -25.84
N GLU A 236 -10.36 14.18 -25.07
CA GLU A 236 -11.63 14.89 -25.03
C GLU A 236 -11.94 15.42 -23.63
N ILE A 237 -12.14 16.73 -23.53
CA ILE A 237 -12.51 17.42 -22.28
C ILE A 237 -13.98 17.85 -22.39
N ASN A 238 -14.85 17.13 -21.69
CA ASN A 238 -16.31 17.21 -21.86
C ASN A 238 -17.10 17.40 -20.55
N PHE A 239 -16.49 17.98 -19.52
CA PHE A 239 -17.14 18.26 -18.24
C PHE A 239 -17.36 19.76 -18.03
N THR A 240 -18.30 20.10 -17.15
CA THR A 240 -18.76 21.51 -16.99
C THR A 240 -18.64 22.01 -15.55
N ARG A 241 -18.44 21.11 -14.57
CA ARG A 241 -18.36 21.45 -13.15
C ARG A 241 -17.13 20.83 -12.51
N CYS A 242 -16.57 21.50 -11.50
CA CYS A 242 -15.46 20.94 -10.72
C CYS A 242 -15.88 19.67 -9.96
N GLU A 243 -17.17 19.56 -9.61
CA GLU A 243 -17.75 18.37 -8.96
C GLU A 243 -17.65 17.11 -9.81
N ASP A 244 -17.61 17.24 -11.14
CA ASP A 244 -17.45 16.11 -12.07
C ASP A 244 -16.09 15.42 -11.87
N LEU A 245 -15.11 16.11 -11.26
CA LEU A 245 -13.77 15.60 -10.94
C LEU A 245 -13.68 14.99 -9.53
N LEU A 246 -14.70 15.18 -8.67
CA LEU A 246 -14.69 14.61 -7.31
C LEU A 246 -14.55 13.08 -7.27
N PRO A 247 -15.11 12.29 -8.22
CA PRO A 247 -14.84 10.86 -8.26
C PRO A 247 -13.36 10.53 -8.43
N LEU A 248 -12.65 11.20 -9.35
CA LEU A 248 -11.20 11.05 -9.51
C LEU A 248 -10.46 11.45 -8.24
N GLN A 249 -10.80 12.64 -7.71
CA GLN A 249 -10.17 13.16 -6.51
C GLN A 249 -10.31 12.19 -5.34
N ARG A 250 -11.51 11.64 -5.10
CA ARG A 250 -11.77 10.70 -4.00
C ARG A 250 -11.05 9.37 -4.20
N SER A 251 -10.90 8.91 -5.44
CA SER A 251 -10.21 7.66 -5.75
C SER A 251 -8.73 7.67 -5.41
N VAL A 252 -8.09 8.84 -5.40
CA VAL A 252 -6.65 8.99 -5.10
C VAL A 252 -6.34 10.02 -4.01
N GLN A 253 -7.37 10.50 -3.31
CA GLN A 253 -7.29 11.56 -2.28
C GLN A 253 -6.54 12.83 -2.71
N ALA A 254 -6.60 13.17 -4.00
CA ALA A 254 -5.85 14.31 -4.54
C ALA A 254 -6.26 15.64 -3.90
N SER A 255 -5.28 16.54 -3.81
CA SER A 255 -5.43 17.90 -3.29
C SER A 255 -5.41 18.93 -4.43
N GLY A 256 -4.94 18.51 -5.60
CA GLY A 256 -5.13 19.18 -6.87
C GLY A 256 -5.26 18.22 -8.05
N ILE A 257 -5.81 18.73 -9.14
CA ILE A 257 -5.86 18.09 -10.46
C ILE A 257 -5.33 19.10 -11.47
N LEU A 258 -4.29 18.71 -12.20
CA LEU A 258 -3.81 19.45 -13.36
C LEU A 258 -4.39 18.79 -14.62
N LEU A 259 -5.00 19.59 -15.48
CA LEU A 259 -5.56 19.14 -16.74
C LEU A 259 -4.70 19.66 -17.90
N LEU A 260 -4.28 18.74 -18.77
CA LEU A 260 -3.57 19.06 -19.99
C LEU A 260 -4.30 18.45 -21.20
N PRO A 261 -4.50 19.17 -22.31
CA PRO A 261 -5.04 18.56 -23.52
C PRO A 261 -4.02 17.63 -24.17
N ALA A 262 -4.42 16.39 -24.42
CA ALA A 262 -3.56 15.39 -25.03
C ALA A 262 -3.19 15.78 -26.47
N GLY A 263 -1.95 15.49 -26.87
CA GLY A 263 -1.46 15.69 -28.23
C GLY A 263 -1.15 17.14 -28.64
N LEU A 264 -1.38 18.13 -27.77
CA LEU A 264 -0.92 19.51 -27.98
C LEU A 264 0.53 19.73 -27.56
N LEU A 265 0.94 19.07 -26.48
CA LEU A 265 2.26 19.13 -25.88
C LEU A 265 2.69 17.73 -25.48
N ASP A 266 4.00 17.55 -25.40
CA ASP A 266 4.61 16.34 -24.87
C ASP A 266 4.44 16.32 -23.35
N GLU A 267 3.73 15.31 -22.83
CA GLU A 267 3.38 15.24 -21.41
C GLU A 267 4.62 15.08 -20.51
N ALA A 268 5.57 14.22 -20.89
CA ALA A 268 6.78 13.97 -20.12
C ALA A 268 7.66 15.23 -20.03
N LEU A 269 7.88 15.91 -21.16
CA LEU A 269 8.65 17.14 -21.24
C LEU A 269 7.96 18.30 -20.51
N THR A 270 6.64 18.39 -20.59
CA THR A 270 5.86 19.40 -19.84
C THR A 270 6.02 19.18 -18.34
N LEU A 271 5.89 17.94 -17.86
CA LEU A 271 6.08 17.64 -16.45
C LEU A 271 7.53 17.90 -16.00
N GLN A 272 8.52 17.47 -16.78
CA GLN A 272 9.92 17.76 -16.49
C GLN A 272 10.19 19.26 -16.38
N SER A 273 9.70 20.04 -17.34
CA SER A 273 9.90 21.49 -17.36
C SER A 273 9.23 22.16 -16.17
N ALA A 274 8.06 21.66 -15.74
CA ALA A 274 7.40 22.16 -14.53
C ALA A 274 8.23 21.85 -13.28
N LEU A 275 8.76 20.63 -13.14
CA LEU A 275 9.60 20.23 -12.01
C LEU A 275 10.88 21.08 -11.91
N VAL A 276 11.47 21.43 -13.05
CA VAL A 276 12.59 22.38 -13.13
C VAL A 276 12.19 23.78 -12.64
N GLU A 277 11.05 24.29 -13.07
CA GLU A 277 10.56 25.59 -12.57
C GLU A 277 10.30 25.54 -11.06
N MET A 278 9.79 24.42 -10.53
CA MET A 278 9.59 24.22 -9.10
C MET A 278 10.91 24.18 -8.32
N SER A 279 12.00 23.64 -8.91
CA SER A 279 13.32 23.71 -8.28
C SER A 279 13.87 25.13 -8.11
N HIS A 280 13.30 26.09 -8.84
CA HIS A 280 13.56 27.53 -8.66
C HIS A 280 12.56 28.19 -7.72
N ASN A 281 11.97 27.40 -6.81
CA ASN A 281 10.95 27.82 -5.85
C ASN A 281 9.71 28.46 -6.50
N ALA A 282 9.40 28.12 -7.75
CA ALA A 282 8.18 28.62 -8.39
C ALA A 282 6.95 27.90 -7.80
N PRO A 283 5.87 28.63 -7.46
CA PRO A 283 4.61 28.01 -7.08
C PRO A 283 4.10 27.05 -8.17
N LEU A 284 3.41 25.98 -7.76
CA LEU A 284 2.90 24.93 -8.64
C LEU A 284 2.14 25.48 -9.87
N SER A 285 1.29 26.48 -9.65
CA SER A 285 0.51 27.13 -10.70
C SER A 285 1.38 27.85 -11.74
N LYS A 286 2.50 28.45 -11.32
CA LYS A 286 3.45 29.15 -12.20
C LYS A 286 4.32 28.17 -12.96
N ALA A 287 4.78 27.12 -12.29
CA ALA A 287 5.59 26.07 -12.91
C ALA A 287 4.85 25.41 -14.08
N PHE A 288 3.63 24.92 -13.85
CA PHE A 288 2.84 24.28 -14.91
C PHE A 288 2.37 25.24 -15.98
N SER A 289 2.03 26.48 -15.63
CA SER A 289 1.69 27.48 -16.63
C SER A 289 2.86 27.75 -17.59
N ARG A 290 4.08 27.93 -17.07
CA ARG A 290 5.27 28.12 -17.92
C ARG A 290 5.57 26.88 -18.76
N ALA A 291 5.55 25.71 -18.13
CA ALA A 291 5.86 24.46 -18.82
C ALA A 291 4.85 24.09 -19.92
N SER A 292 3.61 24.56 -19.80
CA SER A 292 2.53 24.30 -20.76
C SER A 292 2.22 25.46 -21.69
N ASP A 293 3.02 26.54 -21.68
CA ASP A 293 2.71 27.81 -22.38
C ASP A 293 1.29 28.33 -22.08
N GLY A 294 0.82 28.16 -20.83
CA GLY A 294 -0.50 28.56 -20.36
C GLY A 294 -1.65 27.66 -20.82
N ARG A 295 -1.37 26.44 -21.30
CA ARG A 295 -2.38 25.48 -21.79
C ARG A 295 -2.89 24.51 -20.74
N ALA A 296 -2.23 24.42 -19.58
CA ALA A 296 -2.69 23.59 -18.48
C ALA A 296 -3.65 24.37 -17.56
N LEU A 297 -4.67 23.68 -17.06
CA LEU A 297 -5.53 24.19 -16.01
C LEU A 297 -5.23 23.46 -14.70
N LEU A 298 -4.86 24.21 -13.67
CA LEU A 298 -4.72 23.67 -12.31
C LEU A 298 -5.99 23.91 -11.51
N ILE A 299 -6.56 22.87 -10.92
CA ILE A 299 -7.69 22.94 -9.99
C ILE A 299 -7.18 22.39 -8.66
N THR A 300 -7.19 23.18 -7.61
CA THR A 300 -6.46 22.84 -6.36
C THR A 300 -7.08 23.53 -5.17
N ASN A 301 -6.66 23.19 -3.95
CA ASN A 301 -6.92 24.04 -2.78
C ASN A 301 -5.74 24.98 -2.48
N ASP A 302 -5.95 25.87 -1.50
CA ASP A 302 -4.96 26.85 -1.07
C ASP A 302 -3.74 26.17 -0.39
N THR A 303 -3.95 25.03 0.28
CA THR A 303 -2.89 24.27 0.98
C THR A 303 -1.84 23.75 0.01
N LEU A 304 -2.24 23.05 -1.06
CA LEU A 304 -1.27 22.50 -2.03
C LEU A 304 -0.51 23.63 -2.76
N LEU A 305 -1.15 24.77 -3.03
CA LEU A 305 -0.48 25.91 -3.67
C LEU A 305 0.64 26.52 -2.83
N THR A 306 0.43 26.56 -1.51
CA THR A 306 1.39 27.10 -0.56
C THR A 306 2.47 26.06 -0.28
N GLU A 307 2.08 24.88 0.19
CA GLU A 307 3.00 23.84 0.69
C GLU A 307 3.82 23.10 -0.39
N SER A 308 3.58 23.34 -1.69
CA SER A 308 4.36 22.74 -2.79
C SER A 308 5.66 23.49 -3.14
N GLN A 309 5.90 24.66 -2.54
CA GLN A 309 7.12 25.44 -2.78
C GLN A 309 8.31 24.90 -1.99
N LEU A 310 9.51 24.95 -2.59
CA LEU A 310 10.74 24.51 -1.94
C LEU A 310 11.07 25.28 -0.67
N SER A 311 10.81 26.59 -0.61
CA SER A 311 11.03 27.39 0.60
C SER A 311 10.15 26.95 1.75
N ASP A 312 8.90 26.56 1.47
CA ASP A 312 7.98 26.05 2.49
C ASP A 312 8.42 24.66 2.96
N ARG A 313 8.93 23.81 2.05
CA ARG A 313 9.55 22.53 2.42
C ARG A 313 10.79 22.72 3.30
N LEU A 314 11.67 23.67 2.96
CA LEU A 314 12.86 23.97 3.77
C LEU A 314 12.47 24.51 5.15
N SER A 315 11.45 25.37 5.22
CA SER A 315 10.88 25.85 6.49
C SER A 315 10.36 24.70 7.35
N ASN A 316 9.65 23.74 6.76
CA ASN A 316 9.15 22.55 7.47
C ASN A 316 10.30 21.68 8.00
N ILE A 317 11.34 21.43 7.20
CA ILE A 317 12.54 20.71 7.65
C ILE A 317 13.20 21.42 8.83
N ALA A 318 13.34 22.74 8.77
CA ALA A 318 13.89 23.52 9.87
C ALA A 318 13.05 23.41 11.14
N LEU A 319 11.72 23.44 11.02
CA LEU A 319 10.80 23.25 12.14
C LEU A 319 10.89 21.83 12.72
N GLU A 320 11.01 20.81 11.87
CA GLU A 320 11.20 19.42 12.28
C GLU A 320 12.49 19.24 13.09
N MET A 321 13.58 19.87 12.68
CA MET A 321 14.86 19.85 13.42
C MET A 321 14.75 20.49 14.81
N GLN A 322 13.80 21.40 15.01
CA GLN A 322 13.53 22.06 16.30
C GLN A 322 12.59 21.23 17.20
N THR A 323 11.96 20.17 16.69
CA THR A 323 10.99 19.40 17.46
C THR A 323 11.61 18.70 18.68
N PRO A 324 10.83 18.55 19.78
CA PRO A 324 11.27 17.77 20.93
C PRO A 324 11.60 16.32 20.52
N GLY A 325 12.84 15.89 20.80
CA GLY A 325 13.36 14.57 20.40
C GLY A 325 14.42 14.64 19.31
N GLN A 326 14.38 15.69 18.47
CA GLN A 326 15.35 15.95 17.41
C GLN A 326 16.36 17.04 17.78
N SER A 327 15.90 18.05 18.52
CA SER A 327 16.62 19.30 18.81
C SER A 327 18.04 19.14 19.34
N ASN A 328 18.31 18.12 20.16
CA ASN A 328 19.62 17.92 20.81
C ASN A 328 20.60 17.06 20.00
N ARG A 329 20.18 16.50 18.86
CA ARG A 329 21.04 15.62 18.04
C ARG A 329 22.10 16.41 17.32
N ILE A 330 23.28 15.82 17.14
CA ILE A 330 24.37 16.46 16.39
C ILE A 330 24.12 16.24 14.91
N LEU A 331 24.05 17.33 14.15
CA LEU A 331 23.92 17.29 12.70
C LEU A 331 25.30 17.08 12.07
N GLN A 332 25.46 16.01 11.28
CA GLN A 332 26.64 15.80 10.46
C GLN A 332 26.27 15.99 8.98
N LEU A 333 26.98 16.87 8.29
CA LEU A 333 26.79 17.08 6.86
C LEU A 333 28.16 17.17 6.21
N ASP A 334 28.23 16.87 4.92
CA ASP A 334 29.44 17.19 4.18
C ASP A 334 29.61 18.72 4.03
N GLY A 335 30.80 19.14 3.61
CA GLY A 335 31.13 20.56 3.49
C GLY A 335 30.31 21.30 2.43
N ASN A 336 29.87 20.62 1.37
CA ASN A 336 29.06 21.23 0.32
C ASN A 336 27.63 21.43 0.80
N THR A 337 27.00 20.40 1.38
CA THR A 337 25.65 20.52 1.93
C THR A 337 25.62 21.58 3.03
N SER A 338 26.61 21.60 3.94
CA SER A 338 26.72 22.62 4.99
C SER A 338 26.80 24.05 4.42
N TYR A 339 27.61 24.25 3.38
CA TYR A 339 27.75 25.54 2.71
C TYR A 339 26.43 26.01 2.08
N SER A 340 25.70 25.12 1.42
CA SER A 340 24.41 25.41 0.80
C SER A 340 23.34 25.87 1.80
N PHE A 341 23.45 25.48 3.07
CA PHE A 341 22.53 25.89 4.14
C PHE A 341 23.10 26.98 5.07
N PHE A 342 24.21 27.62 4.68
CA PHE A 342 24.91 28.63 5.49
C PHE A 342 25.33 28.13 6.89
N LEU A 343 25.53 26.82 7.01
CA LEU A 343 25.95 26.18 8.26
C LEU A 343 27.48 26.20 8.37
N PRO A 344 28.03 26.43 9.58
CA PRO A 344 29.45 26.23 9.86
C PRO A 344 29.95 24.84 9.44
N THR A 345 31.03 24.77 8.64
CA THR A 345 31.58 23.50 8.12
C THR A 345 32.50 22.76 9.11
N ASP A 346 33.05 23.46 10.11
CA ASP A 346 34.07 22.93 11.03
C ASP A 346 33.57 22.79 12.48
N GLU A 347 32.28 23.05 12.74
CA GLU A 347 31.69 23.00 14.08
C GLU A 347 30.60 21.93 14.18
N SER A 348 30.58 21.19 15.28
CA SER A 348 29.47 20.28 15.60
C SER A 348 28.25 21.11 16.02
N LEU A 349 27.21 21.12 15.19
CA LEU A 349 25.96 21.82 15.48
C LEU A 349 24.90 20.85 15.97
N SER A 350 24.11 21.28 16.94
CA SER A 350 22.84 20.61 17.22
C SER A 350 21.82 20.88 16.11
N ARG A 351 20.86 19.98 15.91
CA ARG A 351 19.74 20.18 14.98
C ARG A 351 18.91 21.41 15.33
N LEU A 352 18.78 21.74 16.61
CA LEU A 352 18.14 22.99 17.03
C LEU A 352 18.89 24.22 16.50
N GLU A 353 20.22 24.25 16.66
CA GLU A 353 21.04 25.37 16.19
C GLU A 353 21.00 25.48 14.67
N ALA A 354 21.18 24.37 13.96
CA ALA A 354 21.10 24.34 12.50
C ALA A 354 19.69 24.72 11.99
N GLY A 355 18.63 24.20 12.60
CA GLY A 355 17.25 24.53 12.29
C GLY A 355 16.94 26.01 12.53
N ASN A 356 17.48 26.62 13.59
CA ASN A 356 17.35 28.06 13.83
C ASN A 356 18.12 28.87 12.78
N ILE A 357 19.35 28.47 12.42
CA ILE A 357 20.13 29.16 11.38
C ILE A 357 19.42 29.12 10.03
N ILE A 358 18.89 27.95 9.64
CA ILE A 358 18.14 27.79 8.39
C ILE A 358 16.88 28.66 8.42
N ALA A 359 16.10 28.60 9.51
CA ALA A 359 14.88 29.40 9.67
C ALA A 359 15.15 30.92 9.60
N ASP A 360 16.21 31.39 10.28
CA ASP A 360 16.61 32.80 10.29
C ASP A 360 17.07 33.30 8.91
N ARG A 361 17.56 32.39 8.05
CA ARG A 361 18.09 32.69 6.71
C ARG A 361 17.19 32.28 5.57
N LEU A 362 15.92 31.89 5.83
CA LEU A 362 15.00 31.46 4.77
C LEU A 362 14.87 32.48 3.62
N SER A 363 14.99 33.78 3.92
CA SER A 363 14.95 34.86 2.91
C SER A 363 16.21 35.00 2.05
N ASP A 364 17.32 34.37 2.46
CA ASP A 364 18.63 34.49 1.80
C ASP A 364 18.82 33.40 0.72
N PHE A 365 17.94 32.40 0.65
CA PHE A 365 17.98 31.35 -0.37
C PHE A 365 17.44 31.88 -1.71
N GLU A 366 18.26 31.78 -2.77
CA GLU A 366 17.93 32.35 -4.08
C GLU A 366 17.34 31.32 -5.05
N PHE A 367 17.58 30.02 -4.82
CA PHE A 367 17.09 28.90 -5.65
C PHE A 367 17.43 29.08 -7.14
N LEU A 368 18.69 29.41 -7.43
CA LEU A 368 19.13 29.85 -8.76
C LEU A 368 19.27 28.73 -9.79
N ALA A 369 19.50 27.50 -9.34
CA ALA A 369 19.74 26.35 -10.22
C ALA A 369 19.36 25.03 -9.54
N GLU A 370 19.05 24.03 -10.35
CA GLU A 370 18.61 22.71 -9.92
C GLU A 370 19.73 21.94 -9.19
N SER A 371 20.98 22.16 -9.59
CA SER A 371 22.18 21.59 -8.97
C SER A 371 22.68 22.34 -7.73
N SER A 372 21.98 23.38 -7.29
CA SER A 372 22.33 24.19 -6.12
C SER A 372 21.43 23.81 -4.93
N GLU A 373 20.60 24.73 -4.43
CA GLU A 373 19.85 24.55 -3.19
C GLU A 373 18.81 23.44 -3.29
N ALA A 374 18.20 23.23 -4.46
CA ALA A 374 17.20 22.18 -4.67
C ALA A 374 17.78 20.76 -4.48
N SER A 375 18.96 20.49 -5.04
CA SER A 375 19.65 19.20 -4.84
C SER A 375 20.16 19.06 -3.39
N ALA A 376 20.67 20.13 -2.79
CA ALA A 376 21.13 20.13 -1.41
C ALA A 376 20.01 19.83 -0.40
N ILE A 377 18.77 20.26 -0.66
CA ILE A 377 17.60 19.89 0.15
C ILE A 377 17.36 18.38 0.13
N GLY A 378 17.45 17.76 -1.05
CA GLY A 378 17.34 16.30 -1.18
C GLY A 378 18.44 15.57 -0.38
N GLU A 379 19.68 16.03 -0.48
CA GLU A 379 20.80 15.47 0.29
C GLU A 379 20.63 15.66 1.80
N LEU A 380 20.16 16.83 2.26
CA LEU A 380 19.89 17.09 3.67
C LEU A 380 18.86 16.10 4.22
N VAL A 381 17.75 15.88 3.51
CA VAL A 381 16.70 14.93 3.94
C VAL A 381 17.28 13.52 4.08
N LEU A 382 18.04 13.05 3.09
CA LEU A 382 18.66 11.72 3.14
C LEU A 382 19.65 11.58 4.31
N ASN A 383 20.46 12.61 4.59
CA ASN A 383 21.39 12.63 5.73
C ASN A 383 20.65 12.61 7.08
N LEU A 384 19.57 13.38 7.21
CA LEU A 384 18.74 13.41 8.42
C LEU A 384 18.11 12.03 8.69
N GLU A 385 17.60 11.37 7.64
CA GLU A 385 17.05 10.02 7.70
C GLU A 385 18.08 8.96 8.09
N GLU A 386 19.32 9.07 7.57
CA GLU A 386 20.41 8.16 7.91
C GLU A 386 20.83 8.32 9.38
N GLN A 387 21.04 9.55 9.84
CA GLN A 387 21.36 9.83 11.25
C GLN A 387 20.26 9.45 12.21
N ASP A 388 18.99 9.65 11.81
CA ASP A 388 17.87 9.32 12.69
C ASP A 388 17.81 7.85 13.02
N ARG A 389 18.24 7.02 12.07
CA ARG A 389 18.40 5.58 12.17
C ARG A 389 19.51 5.20 13.16
N ASP A 390 20.64 5.89 13.08
CA ASP A 390 21.82 5.58 13.89
C ASP A 390 21.65 5.96 15.38
N GLU A 391 20.83 6.98 15.67
CA GLU A 391 20.59 7.48 17.03
C GLU A 391 19.25 7.06 17.65
N ALA A 392 18.50 6.15 17.03
CA ALA A 392 17.15 5.81 17.46
C ALA A 392 17.11 5.11 18.84
N ILE A 393 16.30 5.68 19.74
CA ILE A 393 16.07 5.18 21.11
C ILE A 393 15.03 4.04 21.08
N ALA A 394 15.28 2.98 21.86
CA ALA A 394 14.37 1.85 21.98
C ALA A 394 13.00 2.28 22.52
N ARG A 395 11.93 1.97 21.77
CA ARG A 395 10.54 2.22 22.16
C ARG A 395 9.85 0.94 22.59
N TYR A 396 8.75 1.08 23.29
CA TYR A 396 7.93 -0.03 23.74
C TYR A 396 6.46 0.30 23.56
N LEU A 397 5.69 -0.69 23.13
CA LEU A 397 4.23 -0.64 23.26
C LEU A 397 3.87 -0.65 24.75
N GLN A 398 3.12 0.37 25.17
CA GLN A 398 2.80 0.62 26.56
C GLN A 398 1.30 0.87 26.76
N ALA A 399 0.77 0.35 27.87
CA ALA A 399 -0.62 0.50 28.24
C ALA A 399 -0.78 0.78 29.74
N GLY A 400 -1.64 1.74 30.09
CA GLY A 400 -1.91 2.14 31.47
C GLY A 400 -3.40 2.30 31.71
N ILE A 401 -3.85 2.02 32.94
CA ILE A 401 -5.26 2.14 33.34
C ILE A 401 -5.41 3.39 34.21
N PHE A 402 -6.37 4.24 33.86
CA PHE A 402 -6.63 5.52 34.50
C PHE A 402 -8.06 5.58 34.99
N LEU A 403 -8.28 6.18 36.16
CA LEU A 403 -9.63 6.52 36.62
C LEU A 403 -10.09 7.79 35.89
N THR A 404 -11.23 7.73 35.18
CA THR A 404 -11.70 8.81 34.30
C THR A 404 -11.83 10.16 35.02
N GLU A 405 -12.28 10.15 36.27
CA GLU A 405 -12.52 11.38 37.06
C GLU A 405 -11.24 12.02 37.63
N GLU A 406 -10.20 11.23 37.92
CA GLU A 406 -9.01 11.70 38.65
C GLU A 406 -7.77 11.86 37.77
N GLN A 407 -7.81 11.40 36.50
CA GLN A 407 -6.65 11.38 35.58
C GLN A 407 -5.41 10.67 36.16
N LYS A 408 -5.63 9.83 37.19
CA LYS A 408 -4.58 9.19 37.97
C LYS A 408 -4.36 7.76 37.46
N ALA A 409 -3.11 7.44 37.16
CA ALA A 409 -2.70 6.09 36.76
C ALA A 409 -2.87 5.10 37.92
N ILE A 410 -3.44 3.94 37.62
CA ILE A 410 -3.56 2.79 38.51
C ILE A 410 -2.51 1.77 38.08
N VAL A 411 -1.32 1.91 38.66
CA VAL A 411 -0.16 1.09 38.31
C VAL A 411 -0.17 -0.25 39.07
N GLU A 412 -0.80 -0.29 40.24
CA GLU A 412 -0.89 -1.49 41.08
C GLU A 412 -2.23 -1.57 41.84
N GLY A 413 -2.61 -2.79 42.22
CA GLY A 413 -3.82 -3.05 43.01
C GLY A 413 -5.05 -3.34 42.14
N PRO A 414 -6.14 -3.86 42.73
CA PRO A 414 -7.33 -4.21 41.97
C PRO A 414 -8.13 -2.99 41.53
N LEU A 415 -8.69 -3.05 40.33
CA LEU A 415 -9.72 -2.13 39.88
C LEU A 415 -10.99 -2.34 40.74
N LYS A 416 -11.74 -1.27 40.96
CA LYS A 416 -13.06 -1.32 41.58
C LYS A 416 -14.06 -1.89 40.58
N GLN A 417 -15.12 -2.50 41.09
CA GLN A 417 -16.25 -2.93 40.28
C GLN A 417 -17.20 -1.75 40.06
N ASP A 418 -17.99 -1.79 38.98
CA ASP A 418 -18.98 -0.76 38.64
C ASP A 418 -18.36 0.65 38.61
N THR A 419 -17.18 0.75 38.02
CA THR A 419 -16.38 1.97 37.95
C THR A 419 -15.86 2.17 36.54
N ASP A 420 -15.95 3.40 36.05
CA ASP A 420 -15.49 3.83 34.74
C ASP A 420 -13.97 4.05 34.74
N TYR A 421 -13.32 3.50 33.73
CA TYR A 421 -11.88 3.54 33.55
C TYR A 421 -11.53 3.84 32.10
N GLU A 422 -10.31 4.31 31.91
CA GLU A 422 -9.72 4.56 30.61
C GLU A 422 -8.41 3.77 30.48
N VAL A 423 -8.25 3.01 29.40
CA VAL A 423 -6.95 2.46 29.00
C VAL A 423 -6.30 3.43 28.04
N ARG A 424 -5.10 3.89 28.38
CA ARG A 424 -4.27 4.70 27.49
C ARG A 424 -3.17 3.87 26.88
N VAL A 425 -2.95 4.05 25.57
CA VAL A 425 -1.98 3.28 24.79
C VAL A 425 -1.12 4.23 23.98
N PHE A 426 0.19 3.97 23.97
CA PHE A 426 1.15 4.66 23.12
C PHE A 426 2.38 3.77 22.88
N VAL A 427 3.21 4.16 21.90
CA VAL A 427 4.51 3.55 21.62
C VAL A 427 5.58 4.58 21.90
N GLY A 428 6.49 4.29 22.83
CA GLY A 428 7.46 5.28 23.26
C GLY A 428 8.48 4.76 24.25
N GLU A 429 9.29 5.65 24.81
CA GLU A 429 10.26 5.33 25.85
C GLU A 429 9.57 4.81 27.11
N SER A 430 10.28 3.98 27.89
CA SER A 430 9.72 3.36 29.09
C SER A 430 9.20 4.40 30.09
N ASN A 431 7.89 4.37 30.35
CA ASN A 431 7.21 5.28 31.26
C ASN A 431 6.73 4.53 32.51
N PRO A 432 7.12 4.95 33.73
CA PRO A 432 6.79 4.23 34.97
C PRO A 432 5.29 4.23 35.32
N LEU A 433 4.47 5.09 34.69
CA LEU A 433 3.01 5.10 34.87
C LEU A 433 2.28 4.06 34.02
N PHE A 434 2.99 3.41 33.10
CA PHE A 434 2.45 2.45 32.14
C PHE A 434 3.11 1.09 32.31
N HIS A 435 2.41 0.06 31.86
CA HIS A 435 2.99 -1.27 31.71
C HIS A 435 3.54 -1.41 30.30
N SER A 436 4.79 -1.84 30.19
CA SER A 436 5.44 -2.18 28.92
C SER A 436 5.31 -3.67 28.64
N THR A 437 5.26 -4.03 27.35
CA THR A 437 5.37 -5.43 26.91
C THR A 437 6.74 -6.06 27.18
N GLY A 438 7.76 -5.24 27.49
CA GLY A 438 9.13 -5.68 27.74
C GLY A 438 9.93 -6.05 26.48
N THR A 439 9.29 -6.02 25.31
CA THR A 439 9.92 -6.22 24.01
C THR A 439 9.96 -4.88 23.28
N GLU A 440 11.12 -4.53 22.74
CA GLU A 440 11.29 -3.31 21.95
C GLU A 440 10.29 -3.33 20.78
N PHE A 441 9.55 -2.24 20.64
CA PHE A 441 8.75 -1.95 19.48
C PHE A 441 9.72 -1.66 18.34
N PRO A 442 9.69 -2.42 17.22
CA PRO A 442 10.72 -2.29 16.22
C PRO A 442 10.77 -0.86 15.67
N GLN A 443 11.99 -0.40 15.38
CA GLN A 443 12.17 0.95 14.87
C GLN A 443 11.49 1.11 13.51
N LEU A 444 10.87 2.28 13.34
CA LEU A 444 10.37 2.74 12.05
C LEU A 444 11.40 3.66 11.46
N GLU A 445 11.61 3.52 10.14
CA GLU A 445 12.32 4.56 9.42
C GLU A 445 11.47 5.83 9.45
N PRO A 446 12.09 7.00 9.61
CA PRO A 446 11.41 8.26 9.40
C PRO A 446 10.66 8.23 8.07
N LEU A 447 9.44 8.76 8.04
CA LEU A 447 8.90 9.16 6.74
C LEU A 447 9.82 10.26 6.19
N ASN A 448 10.03 10.28 4.87
CA ASN A 448 10.69 11.41 4.21
C ASN A 448 9.99 12.68 4.69
N CYS A 449 10.76 13.70 5.11
CA CYS A 449 10.31 14.90 5.84
C CYS A 449 9.78 14.69 7.26
N GLY A 450 10.38 13.79 8.06
CA GLY A 450 10.17 13.78 9.51
C GLY A 450 8.75 13.44 10.00
N GLN A 451 7.85 13.03 9.10
CA GLN A 451 6.44 12.81 9.41
C GLN A 451 6.21 11.56 10.26
N SER A 452 5.10 11.59 11.00
CA SER A 452 4.68 10.46 11.84
C SER A 452 3.94 9.39 11.05
N HIS A 453 4.24 8.13 11.34
CA HIS A 453 3.45 6.99 10.86
C HIS A 453 2.11 6.95 11.57
N GLN A 454 1.02 6.87 10.82
CA GLN A 454 -0.30 6.68 11.40
C GLN A 454 -0.56 5.19 11.66
N LEU A 455 -0.68 4.82 12.94
CA LEU A 455 -0.97 3.45 13.35
C LEU A 455 -2.40 3.34 13.88
N THR A 456 -3.11 2.29 13.50
CA THR A 456 -4.39 1.94 14.08
C THR A 456 -4.17 1.09 15.34
N VAL A 457 -4.84 1.46 16.43
CA VAL A 457 -4.87 0.74 17.70
C VAL A 457 -6.25 0.16 17.91
N VAL A 458 -6.34 -1.16 18.08
CA VAL A 458 -7.58 -1.88 18.36
C VAL A 458 -7.57 -2.37 19.79
N PHE A 459 -8.59 -2.01 20.57
CA PHE A 459 -8.81 -2.44 21.94
C PHE A 459 -10.04 -3.35 22.03
N TRP A 460 -9.93 -4.48 22.72
CA TRP A 460 -11.06 -5.34 22.97
C TRP A 460 -10.96 -6.12 24.28
N GLU A 461 -12.06 -6.14 25.03
CA GLU A 461 -12.27 -7.04 26.17
C GLU A 461 -13.74 -7.47 26.19
N PRO A 462 -14.03 -8.78 26.18
CA PRO A 462 -15.37 -9.31 25.91
C PRO A 462 -16.44 -8.91 26.93
N SER A 463 -16.05 -8.67 28.17
CA SER A 463 -16.99 -8.41 29.27
C SER A 463 -17.44 -6.95 29.35
N VAL A 464 -16.65 -6.01 28.82
CA VAL A 464 -16.90 -4.56 28.92
C VAL A 464 -16.98 -3.86 27.56
N SER A 465 -16.54 -4.53 26.49
CA SER A 465 -16.57 -4.01 25.12
C SER A 465 -16.99 -5.13 24.16
N PRO A 466 -18.30 -5.36 23.96
CA PRO A 466 -18.80 -6.42 23.07
C PRO A 466 -18.19 -6.31 21.68
N ASP A 467 -18.17 -5.08 21.13
CA ASP A 467 -17.49 -4.75 19.88
C ASP A 467 -16.09 -4.16 20.17
N PRO A 468 -15.09 -4.48 19.33
CA PRO A 468 -13.77 -3.84 19.41
C PRO A 468 -13.83 -2.32 19.21
N GLN A 469 -13.08 -1.59 20.02
CA GLN A 469 -12.87 -0.15 19.86
C GLN A 469 -11.63 0.11 19.01
N ARG A 470 -11.66 1.16 18.18
CA ARG A 470 -10.55 1.57 17.32
C ARG A 470 -10.17 3.02 17.60
N ALA A 471 -8.88 3.29 17.62
CA ALA A 471 -8.32 4.64 17.65
C ALA A 471 -7.04 4.67 16.80
N THR A 472 -6.46 5.84 16.61
CA THR A 472 -5.17 6.01 15.93
C THR A 472 -4.13 6.62 16.86
N ILE A 473 -2.87 6.32 16.61
CA ILE A 473 -1.71 7.03 17.17
C ILE A 473 -0.81 7.47 16.02
N GLU A 474 -0.13 8.59 16.21
CA GLU A 474 0.88 9.12 15.31
C GLU A 474 2.23 8.81 15.92
N LEU A 475 3.01 7.95 15.28
CA LEU A 475 4.32 7.54 15.74
C LEU A 475 5.39 8.31 14.96
N PRO A 476 6.02 9.34 15.56
CA PRO A 476 7.05 10.13 14.90
C PRO A 476 8.32 9.31 14.63
N PRO A 477 9.23 9.81 13.78
CA PRO A 477 10.54 9.21 13.55
C PRO A 477 11.36 9.01 14.81
N THR A 478 11.19 9.88 15.81
CA THR A 478 11.86 9.88 17.12
C THR A 478 10.88 10.19 18.25
N GLY A 479 11.11 9.65 19.45
CA GLY A 479 10.29 9.93 20.62
C GLY A 479 8.98 9.14 20.69
N ASP A 480 8.10 9.58 21.60
CA ASP A 480 6.83 8.92 21.89
C ASP A 480 5.79 9.22 20.81
N SER A 481 4.93 8.24 20.53
CA SER A 481 3.71 8.50 19.76
C SER A 481 2.75 9.41 20.51
N SER A 482 1.78 9.95 19.77
CA SER A 482 0.55 10.42 20.40
C SER A 482 -0.11 9.28 21.21
N VAL A 483 -0.88 9.67 22.24
CA VAL A 483 -1.56 8.73 23.14
C VAL A 483 -3.02 8.60 22.70
N CYS A 484 -3.50 7.37 22.55
CA CYS A 484 -4.92 7.10 22.37
C CYS A 484 -5.55 6.50 23.64
N SER A 485 -6.87 6.60 23.74
CA SER A 485 -7.63 6.25 24.94
C SER A 485 -8.86 5.41 24.61
N PHE A 486 -9.14 4.41 25.44
CA PHE A 486 -10.31 3.54 25.34
C PHE A 486 -11.06 3.51 26.67
N ARG A 487 -12.33 3.89 26.66
CA ARG A 487 -13.16 3.89 27.88
C ARG A 487 -13.85 2.54 28.08
N PHE A 488 -13.98 2.13 29.33
CA PHE A 488 -14.70 0.92 29.69
C PHE A 488 -15.25 0.98 31.12
N LEU A 489 -16.42 0.37 31.30
CA LEU A 489 -17.07 0.24 32.60
C LEU A 489 -16.87 -1.18 33.14
N THR A 490 -16.20 -1.30 34.28
CA THR A 490 -16.07 -2.61 34.96
C THR A 490 -17.43 -3.10 35.46
N THR A 491 -17.73 -4.39 35.32
CA THR A 491 -18.99 -4.96 35.79
C THR A 491 -18.88 -5.53 37.21
N THR A 492 -20.02 -5.72 37.87
CA THR A 492 -20.10 -6.32 39.22
C THR A 492 -19.67 -7.79 39.27
N SER A 493 -19.73 -8.49 38.13
CA SER A 493 -19.32 -9.90 38.00
C SER A 493 -17.85 -10.06 37.55
N MET A 494 -17.22 -8.99 37.03
CA MET A 494 -15.84 -9.02 36.57
C MET A 494 -14.89 -9.26 37.75
N LYS A 495 -13.99 -10.25 37.57
CA LYS A 495 -12.92 -10.59 38.52
C LYS A 495 -11.54 -10.17 38.02
N GLN A 496 -11.41 -9.96 36.72
CA GLN A 496 -10.17 -9.62 36.06
C GLN A 496 -10.50 -8.98 34.71
N LEU A 497 -9.81 -7.88 34.39
CA LEU A 497 -9.70 -7.33 33.05
C LEU A 497 -8.65 -8.14 32.28
N ALA A 498 -8.96 -8.50 31.04
CA ALA A 498 -8.04 -9.14 30.10
C ALA A 498 -8.22 -8.51 28.71
N ALA A 499 -7.76 -7.28 28.54
CA ALA A 499 -7.95 -6.53 27.31
C ALA A 499 -6.82 -6.78 26.31
N ARG A 500 -7.17 -7.08 25.05
CA ARG A 500 -6.21 -7.18 23.95
C ARG A 500 -6.06 -5.83 23.27
N ILE A 501 -4.81 -5.49 22.97
CA ILE A 501 -4.40 -4.29 22.26
C ILE A 501 -3.60 -4.72 21.04
N THR A 502 -4.01 -4.30 19.85
CA THR A 502 -3.37 -4.64 18.57
C THR A 502 -2.98 -3.37 17.83
N ILE A 503 -1.74 -3.31 17.36
CA ILE A 503 -1.17 -2.23 16.54
C ILE A 503 -1.14 -2.68 15.09
N ILE A 504 -1.74 -1.88 14.20
CA ILE A 504 -1.93 -2.18 12.78
C ILE A 504 -1.44 -1.00 11.95
N HIS A 505 -0.69 -1.27 10.89
CA HIS A 505 -0.32 -0.30 9.85
C HIS A 505 -0.74 -0.81 8.48
N ARG A 506 -1.48 -0.01 7.70
CA ARG A 506 -1.98 -0.36 6.36
C ARG A 506 -2.58 -1.77 6.25
N GLY A 507 -3.42 -2.12 7.23
CA GLY A 507 -4.10 -3.41 7.33
C GLY A 507 -3.23 -4.57 7.83
N ARG A 508 -1.94 -4.34 8.10
CA ARG A 508 -0.97 -5.32 8.58
C ARG A 508 -0.72 -5.19 10.09
N VAL A 509 -0.84 -6.29 10.82
CA VAL A 509 -0.59 -6.37 12.26
C VAL A 509 0.91 -6.28 12.53
N LEU A 510 1.30 -5.31 13.35
CA LEU A 510 2.69 -5.10 13.77
C LEU A 510 2.98 -5.79 15.10
N GLN A 511 2.07 -5.63 16.07
CA GLN A 511 2.19 -6.20 17.40
C GLN A 511 0.81 -6.37 18.04
N THR A 512 0.64 -7.41 18.84
CA THR A 512 -0.55 -7.61 19.67
C THR A 512 -0.15 -8.06 21.07
N ALA A 513 -0.85 -7.57 22.09
CA ALA A 513 -0.54 -7.80 23.50
C ALA A 513 -1.80 -7.80 24.36
N THR A 514 -1.75 -8.51 25.49
CA THR A 514 -2.84 -8.57 26.48
C THR A 514 -2.49 -7.82 27.76
N LEU A 515 -3.29 -6.81 28.09
CA LEU A 515 -3.29 -6.11 29.38
C LEU A 515 -4.19 -6.84 30.37
N ARG A 516 -3.64 -7.23 31.53
CA ARG A 516 -4.36 -7.92 32.59
C ARG A 516 -4.32 -7.12 33.88
N ALA A 517 -5.47 -6.91 34.50
CA ALA A 517 -5.59 -6.27 35.80
C ALA A 517 -6.66 -6.99 36.65
N PRO A 518 -6.43 -7.27 37.95
CA PRO A 518 -7.46 -7.84 38.80
C PRO A 518 -8.56 -6.82 39.09
N VAL A 519 -9.78 -7.30 39.32
CA VAL A 519 -10.95 -6.48 39.70
C VAL A 519 -11.52 -6.99 41.02
N GLY A 520 -11.92 -6.08 41.90
CA GLY A 520 -12.48 -6.37 43.23
C GLY A 520 -11.41 -6.41 44.34
N THR A 521 -11.32 -7.52 45.07
CA THR A 521 -10.48 -7.60 46.29
C THR A 521 -9.16 -8.35 46.11
N ARG A 522 -8.96 -9.00 44.94
CA ARG A 522 -7.76 -9.80 44.68
C ARG A 522 -6.56 -8.91 44.38
N LYS A 523 -5.57 -8.93 45.28
CA LYS A 523 -4.29 -8.24 45.08
C LYS A 523 -3.38 -9.05 44.15
N ARG A 524 -3.46 -8.81 42.84
CA ARG A 524 -2.47 -9.22 41.85
C ARG A 524 -1.88 -7.96 41.18
N LYS A 525 -0.68 -8.07 40.63
CA LYS A 525 -0.10 -7.00 39.83
C LYS A 525 -0.76 -6.96 38.46
N HIS A 526 -0.81 -5.77 37.88
CA HIS A 526 -1.16 -5.61 36.48
C HIS A 526 0.00 -6.14 35.64
N THR A 527 -0.30 -6.69 34.47
CA THR A 527 0.70 -7.20 33.54
C THR A 527 0.30 -6.85 32.13
N PHE A 528 1.27 -6.43 31.31
CA PHE A 528 1.07 -6.28 29.87
C PHE A 528 2.02 -7.23 29.16
N THR A 529 1.46 -8.26 28.54
CA THR A 529 2.23 -9.36 27.97
C THR A 529 2.04 -9.40 26.47
N LEU A 530 3.14 -9.47 25.74
CA LEU A 530 3.12 -9.68 24.30
C LEU A 530 2.39 -11.00 23.95
N ASP A 531 1.43 -10.92 23.04
CA ASP A 531 0.72 -12.08 22.49
C ASP A 531 1.37 -12.55 21.19
N ALA A 532 1.74 -11.60 20.31
CA ALA A 532 2.52 -11.87 19.10
C ALA A 532 3.19 -10.60 18.58
N THR A 533 4.41 -10.74 18.06
CA THR A 533 5.06 -9.75 17.18
C THR A 533 5.27 -10.43 15.84
N PRO A 534 4.32 -10.31 14.89
CA PRO A 534 4.47 -10.87 13.55
C PRO A 534 5.75 -10.41 12.87
N ARG A 535 6.25 -9.22 13.22
CA ARG A 535 7.51 -8.65 12.72
C ARG A 535 8.46 -8.30 13.86
N ARG A 536 9.76 -8.45 13.60
CA ARG A 536 10.81 -7.96 14.52
C ARG A 536 11.48 -6.69 14.03
N ILE A 537 11.30 -6.34 12.76
CA ILE A 537 11.86 -5.14 12.13
C ILE A 537 10.74 -4.46 11.34
N LEU A 538 10.61 -3.15 11.50
CA LEU A 538 9.60 -2.35 10.81
C LEU A 538 10.21 -1.33 9.83
N ASN A 539 11.53 -1.36 9.58
CA ASN A 539 12.18 -0.62 8.50
C ASN A 539 11.51 -0.89 7.13
N GLY A 540 11.50 0.14 6.28
CA GLY A 540 10.85 0.13 4.97
C GLY A 540 9.34 -0.09 5.02
N LEU A 541 8.65 0.22 6.13
CA LEU A 541 7.20 -0.04 6.29
C LEU A 541 6.35 0.58 5.17
N GLU A 542 6.79 1.71 4.64
CA GLU A 542 6.17 2.42 3.52
C GLU A 542 6.30 1.69 2.19
N GLU A 543 7.37 0.92 2.01
CA GLU A 543 7.70 0.19 0.78
C GLU A 543 7.17 -1.25 0.81
N ARG A 544 6.29 -1.58 1.76
CA ARG A 544 5.80 -2.95 1.98
C ARG A 544 4.38 -3.13 1.47
N LEU A 545 4.02 -4.39 1.21
CA LEU A 545 2.68 -4.73 0.74
C LEU A 545 1.60 -4.29 1.73
N ASN A 546 0.61 -3.58 1.20
CA ASN A 546 -0.62 -3.24 1.91
C ASN A 546 -1.57 -4.44 1.97
N PHE A 547 -2.25 -4.59 3.10
CA PHE A 547 -3.22 -5.66 3.33
C PHE A 547 -4.63 -5.10 3.41
N ASP A 548 -5.58 -5.81 2.81
CA ASP A 548 -6.99 -5.42 2.80
C ASP A 548 -7.68 -5.84 4.10
N ALA A 549 -7.22 -6.95 4.69
CA ALA A 549 -7.66 -7.44 5.99
C ALA A 549 -6.55 -8.21 6.74
N SER A 550 -6.65 -8.24 8.06
CA SER A 550 -5.84 -9.10 8.92
C SER A 550 -6.69 -9.95 9.88
N PHE A 551 -6.21 -11.17 10.11
CA PHE A 551 -6.81 -12.19 10.95
C PHE A 551 -5.82 -12.56 12.04
N ILE A 552 -6.23 -12.51 13.30
CA ILE A 552 -5.40 -12.94 14.43
C ILE A 552 -6.09 -14.11 15.13
N LEU A 553 -5.47 -15.28 15.09
CA LEU A 553 -5.90 -16.46 15.84
C LEU A 553 -5.23 -16.46 17.20
N ASN A 554 -6.04 -16.34 18.25
CA ASN A 554 -5.54 -16.31 19.61
C ASN A 554 -6.58 -16.78 20.63
N ASP A 555 -6.16 -17.02 21.86
CA ASP A 555 -7.08 -17.33 22.97
C ASP A 555 -7.31 -16.10 23.84
N MET A 556 -8.53 -15.92 24.31
CA MET A 556 -8.83 -15.01 25.41
C MET A 556 -9.80 -15.67 26.38
N ALA A 557 -9.51 -15.55 27.68
CA ALA A 557 -10.34 -16.08 28.77
C ALA A 557 -10.68 -17.60 28.64
N GLY A 558 -9.84 -18.37 27.93
CA GLY A 558 -10.02 -19.82 27.74
C GLY A 558 -10.82 -20.20 26.49
N ALA A 559 -11.21 -19.24 25.65
CA ALA A 559 -11.85 -19.47 24.36
C ALA A 559 -10.90 -19.07 23.22
N SER A 560 -10.87 -19.87 22.14
CA SER A 560 -10.13 -19.56 20.92
C SER A 560 -10.95 -18.63 20.03
N GLN A 561 -10.33 -17.58 19.53
CA GLN A 561 -10.98 -16.48 18.85
C GLN A 561 -10.23 -16.05 17.60
N ILE A 562 -10.97 -15.44 16.68
CA ILE A 562 -10.47 -14.85 15.45
C ILE A 562 -10.76 -13.36 15.51
N HIS A 563 -9.71 -12.53 15.62
CA HIS A 563 -9.87 -11.09 15.44
C HIS A 563 -9.72 -10.76 13.96
N VAL A 564 -10.76 -10.19 13.37
CA VAL A 564 -10.77 -9.74 11.98
C VAL A 564 -10.69 -8.22 11.98
N ASN A 565 -9.70 -7.67 11.27
CA ASN A 565 -9.52 -6.23 11.12
C ASN A 565 -9.42 -5.87 9.65
N ASP A 566 -10.34 -5.05 9.17
CA ASP A 566 -10.24 -4.38 7.88
C ASP A 566 -9.96 -2.88 8.07
N ARG A 567 -10.02 -2.08 6.99
CA ARG A 567 -9.76 -0.63 7.03
C ARG A 567 -10.73 0.17 7.90
N THR A 568 -11.95 -0.32 8.08
CA THR A 568 -13.07 0.40 8.68
C THR A 568 -13.66 -0.28 9.92
N ARG A 569 -13.49 -1.60 10.05
CA ARG A 569 -14.14 -2.43 11.06
C ARG A 569 -13.16 -3.41 11.70
N SER A 570 -13.39 -3.64 12.99
CA SER A 570 -12.75 -4.70 13.76
C SER A 570 -13.83 -5.55 14.42
N THR A 571 -13.74 -6.87 14.31
CA THR A 571 -14.69 -7.82 14.91
C THR A 571 -13.96 -9.01 15.53
N VAL A 572 -14.63 -9.70 16.45
CA VAL A 572 -14.13 -10.92 17.09
C VAL A 572 -15.12 -12.05 16.88
N LEU A 573 -14.61 -13.16 16.38
CA LEU A 573 -15.36 -14.36 16.05
C LEU A 573 -14.85 -15.54 16.89
N ASP A 574 -15.68 -16.56 17.02
CA ASP A 574 -15.38 -17.81 17.69
C ASP A 574 -14.66 -18.78 16.73
N TRP A 575 -13.47 -19.24 17.10
CA TRP A 575 -12.78 -20.25 16.30
C TRP A 575 -13.46 -21.62 16.37
N ASP A 576 -14.17 -21.90 17.47
CA ASP A 576 -14.87 -23.17 17.68
C ASP A 576 -16.19 -23.31 16.91
N HIS A 577 -16.48 -22.36 16.00
CA HIS A 577 -17.67 -22.35 15.15
C HIS A 577 -17.80 -23.61 14.29
N ALA A 578 -19.05 -24.01 14.01
CA ALA A 578 -19.37 -25.23 13.27
C ALA A 578 -18.76 -25.23 11.87
N ASP A 579 -18.84 -24.13 11.13
CA ASP A 579 -18.33 -24.05 9.74
C ASP A 579 -16.82 -24.32 9.65
N ILE A 580 -16.04 -23.85 10.62
CA ILE A 580 -14.59 -24.10 10.68
C ILE A 580 -14.34 -25.59 10.92
N LYS A 581 -15.03 -26.18 11.91
CA LYS A 581 -14.89 -27.60 12.26
C LYS A 581 -15.32 -28.52 11.11
N GLU A 582 -16.43 -28.20 10.44
CA GLU A 582 -16.92 -28.95 9.30
C GLU A 582 -15.96 -28.87 8.10
N LEU A 583 -15.41 -27.69 7.81
CA LEU A 583 -14.42 -27.56 6.74
C LEU A 583 -13.15 -28.37 7.05
N LEU A 584 -12.64 -28.31 8.27
CA LEU A 584 -11.49 -29.13 8.69
C LEU A 584 -11.79 -30.64 8.57
N ALA A 585 -13.03 -31.06 8.91
CA ALA A 585 -13.46 -32.45 8.73
C ALA A 585 -13.51 -32.85 7.25
N ILE A 586 -14.07 -32.01 6.36
CA ILE A 586 -14.08 -32.26 4.91
C ILE A 586 -12.67 -32.39 4.36
N LEU A 587 -11.73 -31.54 4.79
CA LEU A 587 -10.32 -31.65 4.37
C LEU A 587 -9.72 -32.99 4.80
N GLY A 588 -10.04 -33.46 6.02
CA GLY A 588 -9.69 -34.79 6.52
C GLY A 588 -10.25 -35.92 5.64
N ASP A 589 -11.55 -35.88 5.36
CA ASP A 589 -12.25 -36.91 4.57
C ASP A 589 -11.75 -36.97 3.12
N SER A 590 -11.55 -35.79 2.50
CA SER A 590 -11.14 -35.66 1.09
C SER A 590 -9.78 -36.31 0.82
N ILE A 591 -8.87 -36.30 1.81
CA ILE A 591 -7.61 -37.04 1.75
C ILE A 591 -7.89 -38.54 1.62
N GLY A 592 -8.81 -39.08 2.41
CA GLY A 592 -9.19 -40.48 2.40
C GLY A 592 -9.75 -40.92 1.05
N ASP A 593 -10.61 -40.09 0.46
CA ASP A 593 -11.22 -40.35 -0.85
C ASP A 593 -10.17 -40.39 -1.98
N ILE A 594 -9.29 -39.39 -2.06
CA ILE A 594 -8.23 -39.32 -3.08
C ILE A 594 -7.18 -40.44 -2.90
N THR A 595 -6.96 -40.86 -1.65
CA THR A 595 -6.10 -42.01 -1.36
C THR A 595 -6.71 -43.30 -1.89
N SER A 596 -8.03 -43.45 -1.76
CA SER A 596 -8.77 -44.68 -2.08
C SER A 596 -9.08 -44.83 -3.57
N ASP A 597 -9.43 -43.73 -4.26
CA ASP A 597 -9.61 -43.69 -5.72
C ASP A 597 -8.79 -42.55 -6.36
N PRO A 598 -7.52 -42.82 -6.66
CA PRO A 598 -6.64 -41.87 -7.34
C PRO A 598 -7.11 -41.42 -8.72
N THR A 599 -7.68 -42.37 -9.46
CA THR A 599 -7.99 -42.22 -10.89
C THR A 599 -9.21 -41.35 -11.14
N GLY A 600 -10.06 -41.18 -10.13
CA GLY A 600 -11.19 -40.24 -10.16
C GLY A 600 -10.78 -38.77 -10.28
N TYR A 601 -9.49 -38.44 -10.15
CA TYR A 601 -8.94 -37.08 -10.12
C TYR A 601 -7.90 -36.82 -11.22
N ASN A 602 -7.97 -37.50 -12.36
CA ASN A 602 -6.94 -37.36 -13.41
C ASN A 602 -7.03 -36.06 -14.24
N ASP A 603 -8.11 -35.29 -14.09
CA ASP A 603 -8.34 -34.03 -14.79
C ASP A 603 -9.22 -33.10 -13.93
N LEU A 604 -9.16 -31.80 -14.21
CA LEU A 604 -9.99 -30.77 -13.57
C LEU A 604 -11.49 -31.09 -13.67
N TYR A 605 -11.97 -31.55 -14.82
CA TYR A 605 -13.40 -31.84 -15.07
C TYR A 605 -13.80 -33.27 -14.69
N SER A 606 -12.94 -34.02 -14.01
CA SER A 606 -13.30 -35.35 -13.54
C SER A 606 -14.44 -35.29 -12.51
N PRO A 607 -15.39 -36.23 -12.49
CA PRO A 607 -16.53 -36.18 -11.58
C PRO A 607 -16.16 -36.08 -10.09
N ALA A 608 -15.05 -36.71 -9.67
CA ALA A 608 -14.58 -36.63 -8.28
C ALA A 608 -13.97 -35.25 -7.96
N SER A 609 -13.23 -34.66 -8.91
CA SER A 609 -12.69 -33.29 -8.81
C SER A 609 -13.83 -32.27 -8.68
N GLU A 610 -14.85 -32.35 -9.54
CA GLU A 610 -16.01 -31.45 -9.47
C GLU A 610 -16.76 -31.59 -8.14
N THR A 611 -17.02 -32.83 -7.71
CA THR A 611 -17.72 -33.10 -6.44
C THR A 611 -16.96 -32.53 -5.24
N LEU A 612 -15.63 -32.70 -5.22
CA LEU A 612 -14.79 -32.16 -4.16
C LEU A 612 -14.80 -30.62 -4.18
N LEU A 613 -14.58 -30.00 -5.35
CA LEU A 613 -14.59 -28.55 -5.48
C LEU A 613 -15.94 -27.93 -5.10
N ARG A 614 -17.07 -28.60 -5.42
CA ARG A 614 -18.41 -28.19 -4.99
C ARG A 614 -18.53 -28.17 -3.46
N ARG A 615 -18.14 -29.26 -2.80
CA ARG A 615 -18.20 -29.37 -1.33
C ARG A 615 -17.31 -28.33 -0.64
N LEU A 616 -16.10 -28.11 -1.17
CA LEU A 616 -15.19 -27.08 -0.68
C LEU A 616 -15.75 -25.67 -0.89
N ALA A 617 -16.35 -25.38 -2.05
CA ALA A 617 -16.94 -24.09 -2.36
C ALA A 617 -18.14 -23.78 -1.43
N GLN A 618 -19.02 -24.76 -1.19
CA GLN A 618 -20.16 -24.62 -0.28
C GLN A 618 -19.72 -24.25 1.13
N LYS A 619 -18.75 -24.97 1.70
CA LYS A 619 -18.24 -24.64 3.06
C LYS A 619 -17.35 -23.41 3.08
N GLY A 620 -16.63 -23.16 1.99
CA GLY A 620 -15.87 -21.94 1.81
C GLY A 620 -16.74 -20.68 1.80
N ALA A 621 -17.94 -20.76 1.21
CA ALA A 621 -18.90 -19.67 1.17
C ALA A 621 -19.51 -19.43 2.57
N SER A 622 -19.91 -20.48 3.29
CA SER A 622 -20.34 -20.36 4.69
C SER A 622 -19.25 -19.75 5.58
N LEU A 623 -17.98 -20.16 5.37
CA LEU A 623 -16.85 -19.57 6.09
C LEU A 623 -16.65 -18.09 5.74
N ARG A 624 -16.84 -17.68 4.48
CA ARG A 624 -16.78 -16.27 4.08
C ARG A 624 -17.82 -15.43 4.81
N GLU A 625 -19.07 -15.89 4.80
CA GLU A 625 -20.17 -15.20 5.50
C GLU A 625 -19.89 -15.05 6.99
N TYR A 626 -19.34 -16.10 7.61
CA TYR A 626 -18.94 -16.07 9.00
C TYR A 626 -17.81 -15.07 9.28
N LEU A 627 -16.75 -15.09 8.46
CA LEU A 627 -15.54 -14.30 8.69
C LEU A 627 -15.70 -12.82 8.35
N LEU A 628 -16.40 -12.51 7.26
CA LEU A 628 -16.44 -11.16 6.70
C LEU A 628 -17.84 -10.53 6.71
N GLY A 629 -18.91 -11.31 6.78
CA GLY A 629 -20.26 -10.80 6.51
C GLY A 629 -20.29 -9.99 5.21
N ASN A 630 -20.70 -8.72 5.30
CA ASN A 630 -20.80 -7.80 4.15
C ASN A 630 -19.52 -6.98 3.83
N VAL A 631 -18.35 -7.40 4.32
CA VAL A 631 -17.08 -6.67 4.06
C VAL A 631 -16.60 -6.91 2.61
N PRO A 632 -16.06 -5.89 1.92
CA PRO A 632 -15.52 -6.05 0.58
C PRO A 632 -14.47 -7.16 0.47
N SER A 633 -14.48 -7.85 -0.67
CA SER A 633 -13.56 -8.96 -0.96
C SER A 633 -12.09 -8.54 -0.90
N PRO A 634 -11.26 -9.14 -0.03
CA PRO A 634 -9.84 -8.84 0.02
C PRO A 634 -9.09 -9.54 -1.12
N SER A 635 -7.97 -8.94 -1.53
CA SER A 635 -6.98 -9.54 -2.42
C SER A 635 -5.67 -9.87 -1.68
N HIS A 636 -5.38 -9.16 -0.59
CA HIS A 636 -4.20 -9.35 0.24
C HIS A 636 -4.65 -9.50 1.69
N VAL A 637 -4.35 -10.64 2.31
CA VAL A 637 -4.73 -10.93 3.70
C VAL A 637 -3.54 -11.38 4.53
N GLN A 638 -3.48 -10.90 5.77
CA GLN A 638 -2.49 -11.35 6.74
C GLN A 638 -3.15 -12.26 7.78
N LEU A 639 -2.60 -13.43 7.99
CA LEU A 639 -2.99 -14.36 9.05
C LEU A 639 -1.87 -14.45 10.09
N VAL A 640 -2.15 -13.94 11.28
CA VAL A 640 -1.29 -14.03 12.46
C VAL A 640 -1.80 -15.17 13.35
N MET A 641 -1.04 -16.25 13.39
CA MET A 641 -1.28 -17.37 14.29
C MET A 641 -0.53 -17.10 15.60
N ALA A 642 -1.14 -16.33 16.51
CA ALA A 642 -0.59 -16.11 17.86
C ALA A 642 -0.66 -17.40 18.69
N LYS A 643 -1.57 -18.30 18.33
CA LYS A 643 -1.69 -19.66 18.84
C LYS A 643 -1.32 -20.68 17.76
N PRO A 644 -0.11 -21.25 17.82
CA PRO A 644 0.39 -22.07 16.72
C PRO A 644 -0.24 -23.48 16.63
N ASP A 645 -1.17 -23.86 17.53
CA ASP A 645 -1.92 -25.14 17.55
C ASP A 645 -3.24 -25.06 16.78
N LYS A 646 -3.70 -23.85 16.49
CA LYS A 646 -4.98 -23.62 15.81
C LYS A 646 -4.74 -23.27 14.37
N VAL A 647 -5.42 -23.95 13.46
CA VAL A 647 -5.35 -23.69 12.02
C VAL A 647 -6.63 -22.99 11.59
N LEU A 648 -6.49 -21.96 10.74
CA LEU A 648 -7.60 -21.36 10.01
C LEU A 648 -7.35 -21.56 8.51
N PRO A 649 -8.15 -22.41 7.83
CA PRO A 649 -7.94 -22.77 6.43
C PRO A 649 -8.43 -21.68 5.46
N ILE A 650 -7.86 -20.48 5.56
CA ILE A 650 -8.32 -19.31 4.79
C ILE A 650 -8.15 -19.45 3.27
N GLU A 651 -7.34 -20.39 2.77
CA GLU A 651 -7.28 -20.71 1.34
C GLU A 651 -8.62 -21.15 0.75
N PHE A 652 -9.44 -21.79 1.57
CA PHE A 652 -10.69 -22.40 1.14
C PHE A 652 -11.88 -21.47 1.28
N VAL A 653 -11.69 -20.24 1.78
CA VAL A 653 -12.72 -19.20 1.71
C VAL A 653 -13.08 -18.99 0.25
N TYR A 654 -14.38 -19.08 -0.04
CA TYR A 654 -14.92 -19.03 -1.40
C TYR A 654 -15.66 -17.70 -1.59
N GLU A 655 -15.29 -16.96 -2.63
CA GLU A 655 -15.74 -15.59 -2.84
C GLU A 655 -17.21 -15.46 -3.28
N PHE A 656 -17.76 -16.45 -3.96
CA PHE A 656 -19.12 -16.40 -4.46
C PHE A 656 -20.11 -17.02 -3.46
N GLU A 657 -21.40 -16.90 -3.76
CA GLU A 657 -22.43 -17.63 -3.03
C GLU A 657 -22.19 -19.14 -3.09
N ALA A 658 -22.69 -19.86 -2.07
CA ALA A 658 -22.56 -21.31 -2.02
C ALA A 658 -23.21 -21.93 -3.27
N PRO A 659 -22.50 -22.77 -4.04
CA PRO A 659 -23.09 -23.40 -5.21
C PRO A 659 -24.15 -24.43 -4.82
N GLU A 660 -25.19 -24.54 -5.64
CA GLU A 660 -26.27 -25.52 -5.51
C GLU A 660 -25.74 -26.96 -5.61
N PRO A 661 -26.46 -27.97 -5.07
CA PRO A 661 -26.07 -29.38 -5.16
C PRO A 661 -25.84 -29.87 -6.60
N GLU A 662 -26.58 -29.31 -7.55
CA GLU A 662 -26.53 -29.63 -8.98
C GLU A 662 -25.53 -28.74 -9.77
N ALA A 663 -24.84 -27.82 -9.11
CA ALA A 663 -23.87 -26.95 -9.76
C ALA A 663 -22.73 -27.73 -10.40
N THR A 664 -22.33 -27.32 -11.61
CA THR A 664 -21.23 -27.95 -12.36
C THR A 664 -20.01 -27.06 -12.38
N LEU A 665 -18.85 -27.64 -12.70
CA LEU A 665 -17.64 -26.84 -12.85
C LEU A 665 -17.78 -25.85 -14.00
N CYS A 666 -17.35 -24.60 -13.79
CA CYS A 666 -17.36 -23.57 -14.82
C CYS A 666 -16.69 -24.08 -16.11
N PRO A 667 -17.38 -24.05 -17.26
CA PRO A 667 -16.85 -24.61 -18.51
C PRO A 667 -15.58 -23.88 -18.97
N ASN A 668 -15.42 -22.61 -18.59
CA ASN A 668 -14.27 -21.79 -18.94
C ASN A 668 -13.18 -21.77 -17.86
N ALA A 669 -13.32 -22.57 -16.79
CA ALA A 669 -12.33 -22.63 -15.69
C ALA A 669 -10.91 -22.90 -16.22
N ALA A 670 -10.76 -23.84 -17.16
CA ALA A 670 -9.44 -24.16 -17.69
C ALA A 670 -8.81 -23.00 -18.49
N VAL A 671 -9.62 -22.26 -19.25
CA VAL A 671 -9.15 -21.08 -20.00
C VAL A 671 -8.69 -20.00 -19.02
N CYS A 672 -9.52 -19.67 -18.02
CA CYS A 672 -9.19 -18.65 -17.05
C CYS A 672 -7.97 -19.02 -16.19
N LEU A 673 -7.85 -20.28 -15.74
CA LEU A 673 -6.66 -20.74 -15.01
C LEU A 673 -5.38 -20.63 -15.85
N ASN A 674 -5.44 -20.93 -17.15
CA ASN A 674 -4.31 -20.71 -18.05
C ASN A 674 -3.96 -19.23 -18.20
N SER A 675 -4.95 -18.34 -18.29
CA SER A 675 -4.72 -16.89 -18.31
C SER A 675 -4.02 -16.39 -17.04
N LEU A 676 -4.36 -16.92 -15.86
CA LEU A 676 -3.65 -16.60 -14.61
C LEU A 676 -2.20 -17.07 -14.65
N ILE A 677 -1.94 -18.26 -15.20
CA ILE A 677 -0.57 -18.79 -15.36
C ILE A 677 0.27 -17.87 -16.27
N MET A 678 -0.36 -17.22 -17.25
CA MET A 678 0.27 -16.24 -18.14
C MET A 678 0.39 -14.83 -17.53
N GLY A 679 0.04 -14.65 -16.24
CA GLY A 679 0.21 -13.39 -15.51
C GLY A 679 -1.00 -12.46 -15.54
N MET A 680 -2.15 -12.88 -16.07
CA MET A 680 -3.36 -12.05 -16.07
C MET A 680 -3.99 -11.99 -14.66
N SER A 681 -4.61 -10.85 -14.33
CA SER A 681 -5.45 -10.74 -13.14
C SER A 681 -6.71 -11.61 -13.26
N VAL A 682 -7.33 -11.97 -12.13
CA VAL A 682 -8.60 -12.74 -12.11
C VAL A 682 -9.68 -12.05 -12.94
N LYS A 683 -9.82 -10.73 -12.83
CA LYS A 683 -10.81 -9.95 -13.58
C LYS A 683 -10.53 -10.05 -15.09
N ALA A 684 -9.30 -9.78 -15.51
CA ALA A 684 -8.91 -9.83 -16.92
C ALA A 684 -9.02 -11.25 -17.51
N ALA A 685 -8.73 -12.28 -16.72
CA ALA A 685 -8.85 -13.68 -17.14
C ALA A 685 -10.30 -14.13 -17.38
N CYS A 686 -11.27 -13.49 -16.71
CA CYS A 686 -12.70 -13.82 -16.83
C CYS A 686 -13.46 -12.92 -17.81
N GLU A 687 -12.91 -11.77 -18.16
CA GLU A 687 -13.56 -10.75 -18.99
C GLU A 687 -13.87 -11.27 -20.40
N GLY A 688 -15.13 -11.16 -20.82
CA GLY A 688 -15.59 -11.61 -22.14
C GLY A 688 -15.68 -13.13 -22.33
N VAL A 689 -15.26 -13.93 -21.34
CA VAL A 689 -15.24 -15.40 -21.42
C VAL A 689 -16.21 -16.04 -20.41
N CYS A 690 -16.30 -15.52 -19.19
CA CYS A 690 -17.24 -16.01 -18.18
C CYS A 690 -18.65 -15.41 -18.37
N PRO A 691 -19.70 -16.00 -17.76
CA PRO A 691 -21.02 -15.38 -17.71
C PRO A 691 -20.91 -13.93 -17.23
N PRO A 692 -21.72 -13.00 -17.80
CA PRO A 692 -21.67 -11.60 -17.43
C PRO A 692 -21.88 -11.43 -15.92
N LEU A 693 -21.21 -10.43 -15.35
CA LEU A 693 -21.39 -10.06 -13.96
C LEU A 693 -22.72 -9.31 -13.81
N ASP A 694 -23.43 -9.53 -12.71
CA ASP A 694 -24.59 -8.76 -12.30
C ASP A 694 -24.17 -7.38 -11.75
N THR A 695 -25.16 -6.59 -11.28
CA THR A 695 -24.91 -5.25 -10.73
C THR A 695 -24.08 -5.25 -9.45
N THR A 696 -23.83 -6.40 -8.83
CA THR A 696 -22.97 -6.57 -7.65
C THR A 696 -21.55 -7.05 -8.02
N GLY A 697 -21.28 -7.27 -9.31
CA GLY A 697 -20.01 -7.78 -9.79
C GLY A 697 -19.86 -9.29 -9.65
N GLN A 698 -20.96 -10.03 -9.47
CA GLN A 698 -20.96 -11.50 -9.37
C GLN A 698 -21.49 -12.16 -10.65
N PRO A 699 -20.99 -13.34 -11.07
CA PRO A 699 -21.47 -13.99 -12.28
C PRO A 699 -22.98 -14.27 -12.23
N MET A 700 -23.71 -13.96 -13.30
CA MET A 700 -25.11 -14.39 -13.42
C MET A 700 -25.20 -15.93 -13.33
N ALA A 701 -26.16 -16.44 -12.54
CA ALA A 701 -26.31 -17.87 -12.21
C ALA A 701 -25.07 -18.51 -11.54
N GLN A 702 -24.38 -17.74 -10.69
CA GLN A 702 -23.20 -18.21 -9.92
C GLN A 702 -23.48 -19.43 -9.03
N ASP A 703 -24.72 -19.58 -8.57
CA ASP A 703 -25.20 -20.67 -7.74
C ASP A 703 -25.13 -22.00 -8.49
N MET A 704 -25.26 -22.00 -9.82
CA MET A 704 -25.14 -23.19 -10.67
C MET A 704 -23.72 -23.47 -11.18
N LEU A 705 -22.73 -22.64 -10.84
CA LEU A 705 -21.36 -22.74 -11.35
C LEU A 705 -20.31 -22.73 -10.25
N ILE A 706 -19.44 -23.74 -10.26
CA ILE A 706 -18.27 -23.81 -9.39
C ILE A 706 -17.11 -23.12 -10.11
N CYS A 707 -16.60 -22.02 -9.54
CA CYS A 707 -15.47 -21.27 -10.10
C CYS A 707 -14.21 -21.48 -9.24
N PRO A 708 -13.19 -22.20 -9.75
CA PRO A 708 -11.94 -22.37 -9.00
C PRO A 708 -11.21 -21.08 -8.62
N LEU A 709 -11.38 -20.01 -9.41
CA LEU A 709 -10.76 -18.71 -9.17
C LEU A 709 -11.39 -17.98 -7.98
N ALA A 710 -12.55 -18.42 -7.48
CA ALA A 710 -13.19 -17.82 -6.33
C ALA A 710 -12.58 -18.26 -4.99
N PHE A 711 -11.74 -19.30 -4.95
CA PHE A 711 -11.01 -19.67 -3.74
C PHE A 711 -9.91 -18.65 -3.44
N TRP A 712 -9.84 -18.18 -2.20
CA TRP A 712 -8.80 -17.26 -1.74
C TRP A 712 -7.38 -17.81 -1.93
N GLY A 713 -7.20 -19.13 -1.87
CA GLY A 713 -5.93 -19.79 -2.19
C GLY A 713 -5.46 -19.60 -3.64
N ILE A 714 -6.35 -19.19 -4.55
CA ILE A 714 -6.09 -18.90 -5.98
C ILE A 714 -6.13 -17.41 -6.29
N ARG A 715 -6.99 -16.61 -5.63
CA ARG A 715 -7.13 -15.19 -5.95
C ARG A 715 -6.39 -14.24 -5.02
N CYS A 716 -6.09 -14.65 -3.79
CA CYS A 716 -5.49 -13.79 -2.77
C CYS A 716 -4.01 -14.08 -2.53
N THR A 717 -3.25 -13.04 -2.25
CA THR A 717 -1.96 -13.13 -1.56
C THR A 717 -2.23 -13.33 -0.08
N ILE A 718 -1.72 -14.42 0.48
CA ILE A 718 -1.93 -14.76 1.90
C ILE A 718 -0.59 -14.78 2.62
N GLU A 719 -0.37 -13.81 3.49
CA GLU A 719 0.75 -13.83 4.44
C GLU A 719 0.40 -14.66 5.67
N ARG A 720 1.24 -15.63 6.04
CA ARG A 720 1.08 -16.38 7.31
C ARG A 720 2.26 -16.15 8.23
N ARG A 721 1.97 -15.61 9.41
CA ARG A 721 2.93 -15.38 10.49
C ARG A 721 2.58 -16.25 11.67
N VAL A 722 3.50 -17.11 12.07
CA VAL A 722 3.34 -17.98 13.25
C VAL A 722 4.16 -17.40 14.40
N HIS A 723 3.52 -17.10 15.52
CA HIS A 723 4.19 -16.66 16.73
C HIS A 723 4.48 -17.84 17.64
N ASP A 724 5.65 -17.81 18.31
CA ASP A 724 6.02 -18.76 19.36
C ASP A 724 6.25 -17.99 20.66
N PRO A 725 5.41 -18.19 21.69
CA PRO A 725 5.52 -17.49 22.96
C PRO A 725 6.79 -17.85 23.75
N ASN A 726 7.46 -18.95 23.41
CA ASN A 726 8.68 -19.42 24.07
C ASN A 726 9.97 -19.07 23.29
N ALA A 727 9.87 -18.34 22.18
CA ALA A 727 11.04 -17.95 21.40
C ALA A 727 11.84 -16.89 22.16
N GLU A 728 13.06 -17.22 22.59
CA GLU A 728 13.94 -16.23 23.19
C GLU A 728 14.29 -15.11 22.19
N PRO A 729 14.41 -13.85 22.64
CA PRO A 729 15.00 -12.78 21.85
C PRO A 729 16.42 -13.20 21.46
N ILE A 730 16.70 -13.29 20.15
CA ILE A 730 18.04 -13.61 19.67
C ILE A 730 18.92 -12.39 19.99
N LYS A 731 19.87 -12.54 20.94
CA LYS A 731 20.85 -11.50 21.28
C LYS A 731 22.11 -11.68 20.42
N GLY A 732 22.50 -10.64 19.68
CA GLY A 732 23.77 -10.57 18.93
C GLY A 732 23.64 -9.90 17.56
N ASP A 733 24.74 -9.32 17.06
CA ASP A 733 24.82 -8.48 15.85
C ASP A 733 24.55 -9.22 14.52
N ALA A 734 24.54 -10.56 14.52
CA ALA A 734 24.15 -11.38 13.38
C ALA A 734 22.72 -11.91 13.56
N LEU A 735 21.73 -11.02 13.46
CA LEU A 735 20.32 -11.41 13.51
C LEU A 735 19.99 -12.30 12.29
N LEU A 736 19.55 -13.54 12.56
CA LEU A 736 18.88 -14.41 11.60
C LEU A 736 17.50 -13.85 11.27
N LEU A 737 17.45 -12.81 10.44
CA LEU A 737 16.20 -12.13 10.10
C LEU A 737 15.42 -12.93 9.08
N SER A 738 14.26 -13.46 9.46
CA SER A 738 13.33 -14.16 8.54
C SER A 738 12.55 -13.20 7.63
N GLU A 739 12.84 -11.90 7.68
CA GLU A 739 12.13 -10.81 7.01
C GLU A 739 13.14 -9.94 6.25
N PRO A 740 12.79 -9.40 5.07
CA PRO A 740 13.65 -8.47 4.37
C PRO A 740 13.61 -7.12 5.06
N VAL A 741 14.76 -6.48 5.26
CA VAL A 741 14.87 -5.18 5.94
C VAL A 741 14.79 -4.03 4.95
N ARG A 742 15.41 -4.18 3.78
CA ARG A 742 15.50 -3.16 2.72
C ARG A 742 15.06 -3.75 1.38
N ALA A 743 14.67 -2.91 0.43
CA ALA A 743 14.33 -3.33 -0.94
C ALA A 743 15.39 -4.27 -1.55
N LYS A 744 16.68 -3.91 -1.45
CA LYS A 744 17.80 -4.72 -1.97
C LYS A 744 17.96 -6.10 -1.33
N ASP A 745 17.43 -6.30 -0.13
CA ASP A 745 17.57 -7.56 0.62
C ASP A 745 16.37 -8.50 0.39
N ARG A 746 15.37 -8.11 -0.41
CA ARG A 746 14.13 -8.86 -0.67
C ARG A 746 14.28 -10.01 -1.65
N GLU A 747 15.37 -10.04 -2.41
CA GLU A 747 15.57 -11.03 -3.48
C GLU A 747 16.13 -12.34 -2.95
N LEU A 748 15.34 -13.40 -3.06
CA LEU A 748 15.77 -14.77 -2.83
C LEU A 748 16.23 -15.39 -4.15
N LYS A 749 17.38 -16.08 -4.11
CA LYS A 749 17.98 -16.80 -5.24
C LYS A 749 17.97 -18.33 -5.02
N PRO A 750 16.78 -18.94 -4.85
CA PRO A 750 16.64 -20.33 -4.37
C PRO A 750 17.24 -21.39 -5.29
N THR A 751 17.24 -21.19 -6.60
CA THR A 751 17.69 -22.19 -7.60
C THR A 751 19.20 -22.30 -7.75
N GLN A 752 19.98 -21.41 -7.11
CA GLN A 752 21.44 -21.45 -7.19
C GLN A 752 22.02 -22.73 -6.59
N ARG A 753 21.56 -23.09 -5.38
CA ARG A 753 22.06 -24.26 -4.64
C ARG A 753 20.91 -24.95 -3.93
N ILE A 754 20.56 -26.13 -4.41
CA ILE A 754 19.41 -26.90 -3.94
C ILE A 754 19.89 -28.15 -3.20
N LEU A 755 19.42 -28.32 -1.96
CA LEU A 755 19.60 -29.54 -1.19
C LEU A 755 18.27 -30.29 -1.11
N ILE A 756 18.25 -31.55 -1.54
CA ILE A 756 17.05 -32.39 -1.58
C ILE A 756 17.22 -33.63 -0.70
N ALA A 757 16.15 -33.98 0.01
CA ALA A 757 16.01 -35.29 0.61
C ALA A 757 14.60 -35.83 0.35
N ALA A 758 14.50 -37.10 -0.06
CA ALA A 758 13.23 -37.73 -0.39
C ALA A 758 13.14 -39.14 0.19
N THR A 759 12.07 -39.41 0.92
CA THR A 759 11.71 -40.76 1.38
C THR A 759 11.38 -41.67 0.19
N ASP A 760 11.79 -42.94 0.27
CA ASP A 760 11.40 -43.96 -0.71
C ASP A 760 9.88 -44.15 -0.76
N ARG A 761 9.13 -43.76 0.30
CA ARG A 761 7.66 -43.78 0.34
C ARG A 761 7.01 -42.77 -0.60
N ALA A 762 7.75 -41.82 -1.13
CA ALA A 762 7.28 -40.92 -2.18
C ALA A 762 7.22 -41.59 -3.56
N ASN A 763 7.69 -42.85 -3.68
CA ASN A 763 7.55 -43.69 -4.87
C ASN A 763 6.48 -44.77 -4.65
N PRO A 764 5.18 -44.47 -4.87
CA PRO A 764 4.14 -45.46 -4.70
C PRO A 764 4.24 -46.57 -5.76
N PRO A 765 3.64 -47.75 -5.53
CA PRO A 765 3.71 -48.88 -6.46
C PRO A 765 3.23 -48.56 -7.89
N SER A 766 2.31 -47.60 -8.04
CA SER A 766 1.82 -47.13 -9.35
C SER A 766 2.86 -46.28 -10.10
N GLU A 767 3.78 -45.63 -9.39
CA GLU A 767 4.77 -44.68 -9.92
C GLU A 767 6.12 -44.86 -9.19
N PRO A 768 6.83 -45.99 -9.43
CA PRO A 768 8.02 -46.36 -8.64
C PRO A 768 9.23 -45.44 -8.86
N ASN A 769 9.19 -44.56 -9.86
CA ASN A 769 10.29 -43.66 -10.23
C ASN A 769 9.93 -42.17 -10.03
N ALA A 770 8.87 -41.85 -9.27
CA ALA A 770 8.39 -40.48 -9.09
C ALA A 770 9.48 -39.51 -8.58
N THR A 771 10.27 -39.91 -7.59
CA THR A 771 11.37 -39.09 -7.06
C THR A 771 12.53 -38.95 -8.04
N ALA A 772 12.81 -40.00 -8.83
CA ALA A 772 13.86 -39.95 -9.86
C ALA A 772 13.50 -38.97 -10.99
N LEU A 773 12.24 -39.00 -11.46
CA LEU A 773 11.72 -38.05 -12.46
C LEU A 773 11.72 -36.62 -11.93
N MET A 774 11.35 -36.42 -10.67
CA MET A 774 11.45 -35.11 -10.01
C MET A 774 12.89 -34.59 -10.00
N LEU A 775 13.86 -35.43 -9.62
CA LEU A 775 15.28 -35.04 -9.61
C LEU A 775 15.79 -34.70 -11.02
N GLU A 776 15.40 -35.48 -12.04
CA GLU A 776 15.75 -35.19 -13.44
C GLU A 776 15.24 -33.81 -13.88
N ARG A 777 13.97 -33.50 -13.58
CA ARG A 777 13.36 -32.19 -13.86
C ARG A 777 14.10 -31.06 -13.15
N ILE A 778 14.40 -31.22 -11.86
CA ILE A 778 15.08 -30.20 -11.07
C ILE A 778 16.51 -29.99 -11.55
N HIS A 779 17.21 -31.04 -11.97
CA HIS A 779 18.58 -30.94 -12.48
C HIS A 779 18.68 -30.06 -13.75
N GLN A 780 17.60 -29.93 -14.51
CA GLN A 780 17.56 -29.06 -15.71
C GLN A 780 17.49 -27.56 -15.38
N VAL A 781 17.09 -27.20 -14.15
CA VAL A 781 16.84 -25.81 -13.75
C VAL A 781 17.68 -25.35 -12.56
N ALA A 782 18.31 -26.27 -11.83
CA ALA A 782 19.18 -25.97 -10.69
C ALA A 782 20.58 -25.55 -11.15
N GLY A 783 21.19 -24.57 -10.46
CA GLY A 783 22.61 -24.26 -10.64
C GLY A 783 23.48 -25.40 -10.10
N GLU A 784 23.33 -25.72 -8.82
CA GLU A 784 23.93 -26.88 -8.16
C GLU A 784 22.86 -27.64 -7.35
N LEU A 785 22.91 -28.97 -7.39
CA LEU A 785 21.93 -29.87 -6.77
C LEU A 785 22.62 -31.01 -6.02
N HIS A 786 22.39 -31.10 -4.70
CA HIS A 786 22.83 -32.23 -3.88
C HIS A 786 21.62 -32.99 -3.33
N GLU A 787 21.65 -34.33 -3.40
CA GLU A 787 20.66 -35.23 -2.79
C GLU A 787 21.27 -35.96 -1.60
N VAL A 788 20.54 -36.03 -0.48
CA VAL A 788 20.94 -36.78 0.72
C VAL A 788 19.83 -37.72 1.20
N LYS A 789 20.23 -38.83 1.81
CA LYS A 789 19.31 -39.87 2.35
C LYS A 789 19.31 -40.01 3.88
N THR A 790 20.09 -39.20 4.59
CA THR A 790 20.18 -39.23 6.06
C THR A 790 20.24 -37.83 6.64
N TRP A 791 19.71 -37.64 7.85
CA TRP A 791 19.79 -36.36 8.56
C TRP A 791 21.21 -35.97 8.98
N LYS A 792 22.13 -36.94 9.06
CA LYS A 792 23.55 -36.66 9.27
C LYS A 792 24.15 -35.99 8.02
N ALA A 793 23.99 -36.61 6.86
CA ALA A 793 24.44 -36.04 5.59
C ALA A 793 23.76 -34.69 5.31
N TRP A 794 22.48 -34.54 5.65
CA TRP A 794 21.78 -33.25 5.60
C TRP A 794 22.53 -32.16 6.38
N VAL A 795 22.83 -32.40 7.66
CA VAL A 795 23.55 -31.44 8.50
C VAL A 795 24.95 -31.13 7.96
N ASP A 796 25.65 -32.14 7.45
CA ASP A 796 26.98 -31.96 6.85
C ASP A 796 26.88 -31.03 5.62
N GLU A 797 25.90 -31.25 4.73
CA GLU A 797 25.65 -30.41 3.55
C GLU A 797 25.17 -28.99 3.90
N ILE A 798 24.36 -28.80 4.96
CA ILE A 798 24.00 -27.45 5.42
C ILE A 798 25.27 -26.61 5.71
N GLN A 799 26.33 -27.24 6.22
CA GLN A 799 27.57 -26.56 6.56
C GLN A 799 28.51 -26.39 5.36
N SER A 800 28.68 -27.41 4.52
CA SER A 800 29.62 -27.38 3.39
C SER A 800 29.07 -26.71 2.14
N PHE A 801 27.79 -26.93 1.83
CA PHE A 801 27.16 -26.49 0.59
C PHE A 801 26.38 -25.18 0.74
N ALA A 802 25.91 -24.87 1.95
CA ALA A 802 25.16 -23.65 2.29
C ALA A 802 24.01 -23.37 1.30
N PRO A 803 23.02 -24.28 1.19
CA PRO A 803 21.96 -24.21 0.18
C PRO A 803 21.06 -22.97 0.28
N ASN A 804 20.46 -22.59 -0.85
CA ASN A 804 19.46 -21.53 -0.97
C ASN A 804 18.03 -22.09 -1.02
N LEU A 805 17.87 -23.38 -1.34
CA LEU A 805 16.60 -24.10 -1.29
C LEU A 805 16.79 -25.45 -0.60
N LEU A 806 15.94 -25.75 0.37
CA LEU A 806 15.83 -27.03 1.04
C LEU A 806 14.54 -27.70 0.56
N ALA A 807 14.62 -28.83 -0.15
CA ALA A 807 13.43 -29.60 -0.52
C ALA A 807 13.40 -30.93 0.26
N ILE A 808 12.42 -31.06 1.14
CA ILE A 808 12.23 -32.21 2.01
C ILE A 808 10.93 -32.90 1.64
N LEU A 809 11.04 -34.03 0.97
CA LEU A 809 9.94 -34.96 0.76
C LEU A 809 10.00 -36.00 1.86
N ALA A 810 9.21 -35.79 2.91
CA ALA A 810 9.25 -36.62 4.10
C ALA A 810 7.99 -37.43 4.31
N HIS A 811 8.16 -38.59 4.95
CA HIS A 811 7.06 -39.31 5.57
C HIS A 811 7.00 -38.94 7.05
N GLN A 812 5.83 -38.52 7.52
CA GLN A 812 5.61 -38.27 8.93
C GLN A 812 5.31 -39.58 9.66
N THR A 813 6.04 -39.80 10.74
CA THR A 813 5.90 -40.94 11.64
C THR A 813 5.80 -40.44 13.08
N GLN A 814 5.64 -41.34 14.04
CA GLN A 814 5.74 -41.05 15.47
C GLN A 814 6.77 -41.99 16.09
N ASP A 815 7.48 -41.51 17.11
CA ASP A 815 8.33 -42.36 17.93
C ASP A 815 7.53 -43.12 19.01
N GLU A 816 8.22 -43.84 19.89
CA GLU A 816 7.61 -44.59 20.99
C GLU A 816 6.88 -43.72 22.03
N PHE A 817 7.16 -42.41 22.07
CA PHE A 817 6.53 -41.43 22.95
C PHE A 817 5.44 -40.62 22.24
N GLN A 818 5.05 -41.02 21.03
CA GLN A 818 4.08 -40.32 20.16
C GLN A 818 4.59 -38.97 19.64
N THR A 819 5.89 -38.68 19.73
CA THR A 819 6.48 -37.47 19.19
C THR A 819 6.61 -37.60 17.66
N PRO A 820 6.10 -36.64 16.87
CA PRO A 820 6.22 -36.62 15.43
C PRO A 820 7.67 -36.60 14.96
N ALA A 821 7.94 -37.39 13.92
CA ALA A 821 9.27 -37.56 13.34
C ALA A 821 9.22 -37.56 11.81
N LEU A 822 10.18 -36.88 11.16
CA LEU A 822 10.35 -36.91 9.71
C LEU A 822 11.36 -37.97 9.27
N GLU A 823 10.87 -38.87 8.42
CA GLU A 823 11.66 -39.84 7.66
C GLU A 823 11.95 -39.27 6.26
N ILE A 824 13.23 -39.16 5.90
CA ILE A 824 13.70 -38.69 4.58
C ILE A 824 14.44 -39.78 3.79
N GLY A 825 14.46 -41.03 4.30
CA GLY A 825 15.30 -42.10 3.79
C GLY A 825 15.73 -43.04 4.92
N SER A 826 17.04 -43.15 5.15
CA SER A 826 17.59 -44.06 6.16
C SER A 826 17.55 -43.46 7.58
N PRO A 827 17.30 -44.29 8.62
CA PRO A 827 17.21 -43.84 10.01
C PRO A 827 18.53 -43.23 10.51
N PRO A 828 18.50 -42.41 11.59
CA PRO A 828 17.34 -42.11 12.44
C PRO A 828 16.41 -41.04 11.86
N ASN A 829 15.13 -41.07 12.24
CA ASN A 829 14.15 -40.03 11.91
C ASN A 829 14.42 -38.75 12.72
N LEU A 830 14.10 -37.58 12.17
CA LEU A 830 14.22 -36.31 12.88
C LEU A 830 12.95 -36.04 13.67
N LEU A 831 13.04 -36.18 15.00
CA LEU A 831 11.98 -35.73 15.91
C LEU A 831 11.76 -34.23 15.76
N SER A 832 10.51 -33.80 15.83
CA SER A 832 10.12 -32.39 15.76
C SER A 832 10.86 -31.55 16.81
N ASP A 833 11.00 -32.06 18.04
CA ASP A 833 11.75 -31.43 19.13
C ASP A 833 13.23 -31.22 18.85
N LEU A 834 13.80 -31.99 17.93
CA LEU A 834 15.22 -31.96 17.62
C LEU A 834 15.57 -31.14 16.38
N VAL A 835 14.60 -30.41 15.79
CA VAL A 835 14.87 -29.41 14.76
C VAL A 835 15.64 -28.22 15.36
N LYS A 836 16.96 -28.23 15.12
CA LYS A 836 17.96 -27.25 15.58
C LYS A 836 18.51 -26.40 14.43
N SER A 837 19.21 -25.30 14.75
CA SER A 837 19.83 -24.40 13.76
C SER A 837 20.80 -25.08 12.79
N LYS A 838 21.34 -26.26 13.12
CA LYS A 838 22.18 -27.05 12.20
C LYS A 838 21.44 -27.68 11.02
N HIS A 839 20.11 -27.70 11.03
CA HIS A 839 19.30 -28.28 9.93
C HIS A 839 18.86 -27.23 8.90
N VAL A 840 19.15 -25.95 9.15
CA VAL A 840 18.78 -24.83 8.28
C VAL A 840 20.00 -23.94 8.11
N PRO A 841 20.33 -23.46 6.90
CA PRO A 841 21.45 -22.55 6.71
C PRO A 841 21.29 -21.27 7.54
N GLN A 842 22.38 -20.84 8.19
CA GLN A 842 22.38 -19.62 9.00
C GLN A 842 22.92 -18.40 8.23
N ASN A 843 23.76 -18.65 7.22
CA ASN A 843 24.48 -17.62 6.47
C ASN A 843 23.91 -17.37 5.06
N THR A 844 22.80 -18.03 4.71
CA THR A 844 22.13 -17.86 3.41
C THR A 844 20.64 -17.61 3.62
N GLN A 845 20.01 -16.93 2.66
CA GLN A 845 18.58 -16.74 2.64
C GLN A 845 17.91 -17.96 1.98
N SER A 846 17.55 -18.96 2.80
CA SER A 846 17.01 -20.23 2.29
C SER A 846 15.49 -20.30 2.32
N ILE A 847 14.89 -20.85 1.26
CA ILE A 847 13.49 -21.32 1.24
C ILE A 847 13.47 -22.81 1.63
N ALA A 848 12.48 -23.25 2.41
CA ALA A 848 12.28 -24.66 2.72
C ALA A 848 10.93 -25.16 2.19
N LEU A 849 10.95 -26.21 1.38
CA LEU A 849 9.77 -26.96 0.93
C LEU A 849 9.68 -28.21 1.79
N ILE A 850 8.69 -28.28 2.69
CA ILE A 850 8.47 -29.44 3.57
C ILE A 850 7.18 -30.13 3.12
N ILE A 851 7.32 -30.99 2.12
CA ILE A 851 6.21 -31.64 1.43
C ILE A 851 6.10 -33.08 1.92
N GLY A 852 4.97 -33.44 2.50
CA GLY A 852 4.79 -34.78 3.06
C GLY A 852 3.36 -35.07 3.49
N CYS A 853 3.13 -36.28 3.97
CA CYS A 853 1.87 -36.63 4.61
C CYS A 853 1.74 -35.85 5.94
N GLU A 854 0.93 -34.80 5.98
CA GLU A 854 0.59 -33.98 7.17
C GLU A 854 1.76 -33.21 7.81
N THR A 855 2.44 -32.34 7.06
CA THR A 855 3.58 -31.58 7.62
C THR A 855 3.17 -30.33 8.41
N SER A 856 1.90 -29.94 8.36
CA SER A 856 1.27 -29.01 9.32
C SER A 856 0.02 -29.67 9.94
N VAL A 857 0.17 -30.24 11.13
CA VAL A 857 -0.93 -30.95 11.81
C VAL A 857 -1.77 -29.96 12.62
N ALA A 858 -3.10 -30.02 12.46
CA ALA A 858 -4.08 -29.18 13.16
C ALA A 858 -4.27 -29.46 14.66
N ASN A 859 -3.53 -30.42 15.24
CA ASN A 859 -3.73 -30.86 16.63
C ASN A 859 -2.52 -30.70 17.56
N ILE A 860 -1.29 -30.43 17.07
CA ILE A 860 -0.14 -30.28 17.97
C ILE A 860 0.86 -29.22 17.46
N SER A 861 0.79 -28.03 18.04
CA SER A 861 1.60 -26.87 17.64
C SER A 861 3.10 -27.05 17.76
N TYR A 862 3.55 -27.55 18.91
CA TYR A 862 4.97 -27.55 19.21
C TYR A 862 5.69 -28.50 18.28
N GLU A 863 5.02 -29.47 17.67
CA GLU A 863 5.64 -30.51 16.86
C GLU A 863 5.60 -30.17 15.35
N ASN A 864 5.06 -29.00 14.97
CA ASN A 864 4.97 -28.57 13.57
C ASN A 864 6.36 -28.24 12.99
N PHE A 865 6.81 -29.05 12.04
CA PHE A 865 8.10 -28.90 11.36
C PHE A 865 8.20 -27.58 10.59
N ALA A 866 7.14 -27.13 9.94
CA ALA A 866 7.17 -25.90 9.14
C ALA A 866 7.51 -24.66 9.99
N SER A 867 6.80 -24.52 11.12
CA SER A 867 7.07 -23.44 12.07
C SER A 867 8.45 -23.54 12.71
N ARG A 868 8.98 -24.75 12.89
CA ARG A 868 10.35 -24.96 13.43
C ARG A 868 11.43 -24.58 12.43
N PHE A 869 11.32 -24.99 11.18
CA PHE A 869 12.27 -24.61 10.13
C PHE A 869 12.31 -23.09 9.92
N HIS A 870 11.14 -22.43 9.91
CA HIS A 870 11.05 -20.96 9.84
C HIS A 870 11.80 -20.32 11.03
N ARG A 871 11.52 -20.77 12.25
CA ARG A 871 12.22 -20.31 13.48
C ARG A 871 13.73 -20.54 13.46
N ARG A 872 14.22 -21.53 12.71
CA ARG A 872 15.65 -21.83 12.59
C ARG A 872 16.36 -21.08 11.46
N GLY A 873 15.68 -20.19 10.74
CA GLY A 873 16.32 -19.24 9.80
C GLY A 873 15.80 -19.29 8.37
N ALA A 874 14.93 -20.24 8.02
CA ALA A 874 14.31 -20.30 6.69
C ALA A 874 13.39 -19.09 6.50
N LYS A 875 13.52 -18.40 5.37
CA LYS A 875 12.79 -17.16 5.08
C LYS A 875 11.34 -17.41 4.73
N ILE A 876 11.12 -18.46 3.97
CA ILE A 876 9.80 -19.00 3.63
C ILE A 876 9.82 -20.50 3.85
N VAL A 877 8.75 -21.03 4.42
CA VAL A 877 8.52 -22.47 4.55
C VAL A 877 7.19 -22.84 3.90
N VAL A 878 7.24 -23.66 2.86
CA VAL A 878 6.07 -24.21 2.18
C VAL A 878 5.69 -25.54 2.83
N SER A 879 4.41 -25.69 3.16
CA SER A 879 3.87 -26.90 3.80
C SER A 879 2.40 -27.10 3.43
N THR A 880 1.74 -28.12 3.98
CA THR A 880 0.37 -28.48 3.60
C THR A 880 -0.52 -28.62 4.84
N ILE A 881 -1.71 -28.00 4.83
CA ILE A 881 -2.70 -28.10 5.93
C ILE A 881 -3.32 -29.50 6.01
N ALA A 882 -3.39 -30.16 4.86
CA ALA A 882 -3.93 -31.49 4.68
C ALA A 882 -2.82 -32.44 4.22
N LYS A 883 -3.04 -33.75 4.39
CA LYS A 883 -2.15 -34.78 3.88
C LYS A 883 -2.07 -34.70 2.35
N ILE A 884 -0.86 -34.62 1.81
CA ILE A 884 -0.61 -34.87 0.38
C ILE A 884 -0.12 -36.31 0.21
N LEU A 885 -0.61 -36.97 -0.83
CA LEU A 885 -0.21 -38.34 -1.17
C LEU A 885 1.21 -38.38 -1.73
N GLY A 886 1.94 -39.47 -1.47
CA GLY A 886 3.31 -39.66 -1.99
C GLY A 886 3.43 -39.40 -3.50
N ARG A 887 2.49 -39.90 -4.32
CA ARG A 887 2.47 -39.68 -5.78
C ARG A 887 2.38 -38.19 -6.18
N GLN A 888 1.78 -37.35 -5.35
CA GLN A 888 1.60 -35.92 -5.63
C GLN A 888 2.76 -35.07 -5.10
N ALA A 889 3.48 -35.55 -4.08
CA ALA A 889 4.54 -34.81 -3.42
C ALA A 889 5.75 -34.52 -4.34
N ALA A 890 6.18 -35.52 -5.12
CA ALA A 890 7.30 -35.38 -6.06
C ALA A 890 6.98 -34.45 -7.24
N PRO A 891 5.87 -34.63 -7.99
CA PRO A 891 5.47 -33.69 -9.03
C PRO A 891 5.27 -32.26 -8.51
N LEU A 892 4.61 -32.08 -7.35
CA LEU A 892 4.43 -30.77 -6.73
C LEU A 892 5.76 -30.08 -6.45
N THR A 893 6.74 -30.81 -5.91
CA THR A 893 8.05 -30.23 -5.60
C THR A 893 8.77 -29.79 -6.88
N ALA A 894 8.73 -30.60 -7.94
CA ALA A 894 9.30 -30.21 -9.23
C ALA A 894 8.60 -28.97 -9.80
N GLU A 895 7.26 -28.92 -9.78
CA GLU A 895 6.50 -27.76 -10.28
C GLU A 895 6.84 -26.46 -9.55
N ILE A 896 7.00 -26.50 -8.23
CA ILE A 896 7.40 -25.33 -7.45
C ILE A 896 8.79 -24.85 -7.90
N ILE A 897 9.76 -25.76 -7.98
CA ILE A 897 11.16 -25.40 -8.28
C ILE A 897 11.32 -24.89 -9.71
N GLU A 898 10.64 -25.51 -10.68
CA GLU A 898 10.64 -25.02 -12.05
C GLU A 898 9.91 -23.69 -12.19
N GLU A 899 8.82 -23.46 -11.44
CA GLU A 899 8.17 -22.16 -11.49
C GLU A 899 9.08 -21.08 -10.91
N ILE A 900 9.76 -21.37 -9.80
CA ILE A 900 10.78 -20.49 -9.26
C ILE A 900 11.86 -20.18 -10.33
N SER A 901 12.34 -21.18 -11.09
CA SER A 901 13.38 -20.97 -12.09
C SER A 901 12.94 -20.13 -13.30
N ARG A 902 11.63 -20.01 -13.56
CA ARG A 902 11.08 -19.13 -14.61
C ARG A 902 11.06 -17.64 -14.21
N SER A 903 11.42 -17.32 -12.96
CA SER A 903 11.38 -15.96 -12.40
C SER A 903 12.62 -15.13 -12.76
N HIS A 904 12.79 -14.70 -14.01
CA HIS A 904 13.99 -13.92 -14.39
C HIS A 904 13.98 -12.47 -13.88
N THR A 905 12.82 -11.96 -13.49
CA THR A 905 12.64 -10.72 -12.76
C THR A 905 12.15 -11.02 -11.34
N ALA A 906 12.50 -10.14 -10.40
CA ALA A 906 12.04 -10.25 -9.02
C ALA A 906 10.50 -10.23 -8.99
N ARG A 907 9.89 -11.28 -8.43
CA ARG A 907 8.43 -11.37 -8.26
C ARG A 907 8.06 -11.95 -6.89
N PRO A 908 6.93 -11.55 -6.29
CA PRO A 908 6.52 -12.06 -4.99
C PRO A 908 6.41 -13.58 -4.97
N PHE A 909 6.91 -14.21 -3.91
CA PHE A 909 6.82 -15.68 -3.78
C PHE A 909 5.37 -16.18 -3.76
N ALA A 910 4.44 -15.36 -3.25
CA ALA A 910 3.02 -15.71 -3.25
C ALA A 910 2.45 -15.95 -4.67
N ASP A 911 2.93 -15.21 -5.67
CA ASP A 911 2.51 -15.39 -7.06
C ASP A 911 3.00 -16.71 -7.64
N ILE A 912 4.21 -17.15 -7.28
CA ILE A 912 4.74 -18.48 -7.65
C ILE A 912 3.79 -19.58 -7.19
N ILE A 913 3.43 -19.54 -5.90
CA ILE A 913 2.56 -20.56 -5.29
C ILE A 913 1.18 -20.54 -5.94
N ARG A 914 0.66 -19.37 -6.28
CA ARG A 914 -0.62 -19.20 -6.97
C ARG A 914 -0.60 -19.81 -8.38
N ILE A 915 0.45 -19.55 -9.15
CA ILE A 915 0.66 -20.15 -10.49
C ILE A 915 0.75 -21.67 -10.40
N VAL A 916 1.54 -22.18 -9.45
CA VAL A 916 1.67 -23.64 -9.20
C VAL A 916 0.32 -24.27 -8.86
N LYS A 917 -0.47 -23.62 -7.99
CA LYS A 917 -1.83 -24.06 -7.65
C LYS A 917 -2.73 -24.11 -8.88
N CYS A 918 -2.72 -23.07 -9.73
CA CYS A 918 -3.52 -23.05 -10.96
C CYS A 918 -3.14 -24.22 -11.88
N ARG A 919 -1.84 -24.46 -12.09
CA ARG A 919 -1.33 -25.52 -12.98
C ARG A 919 -1.67 -26.92 -12.48
N LEU A 920 -1.46 -27.18 -11.19
CA LEU A 920 -1.77 -28.49 -10.61
C LEU A 920 -3.28 -28.73 -10.51
N LEU A 921 -4.08 -27.68 -10.32
CA LEU A 921 -5.53 -27.78 -10.35
C LEU A 921 -6.04 -28.14 -11.76
N LEU A 922 -5.48 -27.53 -12.81
CA LEU A 922 -5.74 -27.92 -14.21
C LEU A 922 -5.44 -29.41 -14.47
N GLN A 923 -4.40 -29.94 -13.82
CA GLN A 923 -3.99 -31.35 -13.93
C GLN A 923 -4.80 -32.30 -13.02
N GLY A 924 -5.91 -31.84 -12.43
CA GLY A 924 -6.75 -32.69 -11.57
C GLY A 924 -6.21 -32.88 -10.15
N THR A 925 -5.37 -31.98 -9.62
CA THR A 925 -4.87 -32.06 -8.24
C THR A 925 -5.54 -31.01 -7.33
N PRO A 926 -6.82 -31.17 -6.95
CA PRO A 926 -7.54 -30.18 -6.12
C PRO A 926 -6.95 -29.99 -4.72
N MET A 927 -6.23 -30.99 -4.19
CA MET A 927 -5.53 -30.88 -2.90
C MET A 927 -4.40 -29.87 -2.88
N VAL A 928 -3.97 -29.37 -4.04
CA VAL A 928 -3.00 -28.26 -4.09
C VAL A 928 -3.51 -26.99 -3.41
N LEU A 929 -4.84 -26.84 -3.26
CA LEU A 929 -5.43 -25.73 -2.50
C LEU A 929 -5.01 -25.73 -1.02
N ALA A 930 -4.65 -26.90 -0.46
CA ALA A 930 -4.15 -27.04 0.91
C ALA A 930 -2.68 -26.59 1.09
N LEU A 931 -2.00 -26.21 0.01
CA LEU A 931 -0.63 -25.72 0.05
C LEU A 931 -0.59 -24.33 0.69
N THR A 932 0.24 -24.20 1.73
CA THR A 932 0.49 -22.97 2.48
C THR A 932 1.96 -22.55 2.36
N ALA A 933 2.20 -21.26 2.53
CA ALA A 933 3.53 -20.73 2.82
C ALA A 933 3.48 -19.96 4.15
N ILE A 934 4.46 -20.22 5.02
CA ILE A 934 4.75 -19.45 6.24
C ILE A 934 5.95 -18.55 5.91
N GLY A 935 5.84 -17.27 6.20
CA GLY A 935 6.89 -16.30 5.91
C GLY A 935 6.35 -14.89 5.72
N ASP A 936 7.23 -14.00 5.29
CA ASP A 936 6.89 -12.63 4.90
C ASP A 936 6.46 -12.60 3.43
N ALA A 937 5.34 -11.95 3.10
CA ALA A 937 4.88 -11.80 1.72
C ALA A 937 5.74 -10.83 0.90
N ASP A 938 6.62 -10.04 1.54
CA ASP A 938 7.53 -9.11 0.85
C ASP A 938 8.78 -9.78 0.25
N TRP A 939 8.94 -11.10 0.41
CA TRP A 939 10.02 -11.85 -0.24
C TRP A 939 9.75 -12.05 -1.73
N ASP A 940 10.71 -11.61 -2.55
CA ASP A 940 10.71 -11.83 -3.99
C ASP A 940 11.63 -13.00 -4.33
N VAL A 941 11.30 -13.75 -5.38
CA VAL A 941 12.21 -14.73 -5.98
C VAL A 941 12.72 -14.22 -7.31
N ILE A 942 14.01 -14.43 -7.53
CA ILE A 942 14.68 -14.18 -8.80
C ILE A 942 15.62 -15.33 -9.13
N ASN A 943 15.54 -15.81 -10.37
CA ASN A 943 16.50 -16.72 -10.96
C ASN A 943 17.42 -15.89 -11.87
N PRO A 944 18.64 -15.55 -11.41
CA PRO A 944 19.56 -14.76 -12.21
C PRO A 944 19.86 -15.51 -13.52
N ILE A 945 19.82 -14.79 -14.63
CA ILE A 945 20.31 -15.33 -15.91
C ILE A 945 21.80 -15.58 -15.71
N ILE A 946 22.17 -16.85 -15.59
CA ILE A 946 23.57 -17.24 -15.67
C ILE A 946 23.92 -17.05 -17.14
N GLU A 947 24.66 -15.99 -17.47
CA GLU A 947 25.40 -15.95 -18.73
C GLU A 947 26.30 -17.20 -18.72
N VAL A 948 25.89 -18.22 -19.47
CA VAL A 948 26.74 -19.38 -19.71
C VAL A 948 27.96 -18.85 -20.47
N PRO A 949 29.19 -19.11 -20.00
CA PRO A 949 30.41 -18.64 -20.67
C PRO A 949 30.50 -19.04 -22.15
#